data_AF-A0A2V9S8M7-F1
#
_entry.id   AF-A0A2V9S8M7-F1
#
_cell.length_a   1.000
_cell.length_b   1.000
_cell.length_c   1.000
_cell.angle_alpha   90.00
_cell.angle_beta   90.00
_cell.angle_gamma   90.00
#
_symmetry.space_group_name_H-M   'P 1'
#
loop_
_entity.id
_entity.type
_entity.pdbx_description
1 polymer ?
#
loop_
_entity_poly.entity_id
_entity_poly.type
_entity_poly.pdbx_seq_one_letter_code
_entity_poly.pdbx_strand_id
1 'polypeptide(L)'
;MNSESGESLPFGDPPLIEHPTPNGVTEIAQRLIQFPFTPPDVKLKDGEALSGSKDWFTKHDNNEIDKLDSLDFFASSGPQSVGVVPKLHNTSAGIEIYELPPPLSKEKFEKTEGPYRPGITKKYSNKRSGKKVAKFKVGTMAESGLACFHMSRLLGHLVEVPPSTYRTMDIQQFQKVGDQARTTGHPSCTEAWANLRAMAKSGSSKIVLGGGKLVFGSLAQNPRGENSSPEDYWTVNSIRGHSFYKVLSSKSPVANTLNLNDTKCLQDLALAHDMTRGVILDSIFRQVDRLGNISVAQLQHYVTTKGKVKWDDKLSDKDKADAVSPIFSLKRIMYKDNDDGMMWGMNSISVTPILNETHHIDQTIYNRLQWLAGLMQGSEPGSDAKIKNYFVNAAHISGGNYDKLRDSVIKQAASLKNRVEAKDIQLDLDFEGTLKKLYAKEVEASQGKPSDVTDPVNPSPSPDNVTPTPTPAPQQPDLNTPREREITEHTAPNGTVELATRPSTFPGHPEIYSKKDAEKEKELAAIDFYNGKTKDGLDIVLIPKTYSTSPGLNVHAVKLPAGMSRLSYAEAHTGKGHSSEVKMIAKYKQSIPTHFTYSPSIIGYYYLSRFLDAGHVEPAIVRTMDVSAHKPLADLGKAKAAGSNNRQQWTELRALDDAHSNSTLYTKDGKQLYGVLQANPSGEQSYPHLSDLSGAGAFAGSSEFAKVTNPNPLKLDYKDASGKLNQTAVQQIVQIRDLSDMVLMDFIMSQADRFSGNMHSEKAYLWIENGALKTEAKKSDPAKAAEQVKQIPAGAVLVNRMIMKDNDAGLISGNSAKTNHLLEKISHMDSKTYNRLLDLRKELQKPEVAQWYQTELLFTPTDFKTMKDNVDQAVSILTARKDKGLFLDANVSAALGAEDKPEPEAETTPLITGSVGRWEKGAGNLQADVETVQRLLQAAAQRLQAPQLDPKGVDGKIAQVSAKSNTVAAIEAFQSRSNISIDGLIEPDSQTWQALMQAAGGT
;
A
#
# COMPACT_ATOMS: atom_id res chain seq x y z
N MET A 1 18.17 -45.20 48.64
CA MET A 1 18.37 -44.81 50.05
C MET A 1 17.28 -43.80 50.39
N ASN A 2 16.53 -44.07 51.46
CA ASN A 2 15.42 -43.25 51.97
C ASN A 2 15.94 -42.10 52.85
N SER A 3 15.26 -40.95 52.78
CA SER A 3 15.08 -39.86 53.77
C SER A 3 15.04 -38.53 52.98
N GLU A 4 14.06 -37.64 53.05
CA GLU A 4 13.16 -37.26 54.12
C GLU A 4 11.95 -36.52 53.53
N SER A 5 10.82 -36.62 54.23
CA SER A 5 9.52 -36.02 53.96
C SER A 5 9.55 -34.49 54.03
N GLY A 6 9.34 -33.82 52.91
CA GLY A 6 8.80 -32.47 52.84
C GLY A 6 7.41 -32.55 52.19
N GLU A 7 6.39 -32.12 52.90
CA GLU A 7 4.98 -32.13 52.50
C GLU A 7 4.79 -31.69 51.03
N SER A 8 4.29 -32.60 50.21
CA SER A 8 3.81 -32.29 48.85
C SER A 8 2.64 -31.32 48.97
N LEU A 9 2.86 -30.05 48.66
CA LEU A 9 1.79 -29.05 48.64
C LEU A 9 0.73 -29.46 47.60
N PRO A 10 -0.57 -29.51 47.96
CA PRO A 10 -1.60 -30.21 47.20
C PRO A 10 -2.11 -29.33 46.06
N PHE A 11 -1.56 -29.51 44.88
CA PHE A 11 -2.30 -29.29 43.65
C PHE A 11 -2.56 -30.69 43.11
N GLY A 12 -3.82 -31.09 42.99
CA GLY A 12 -4.13 -32.36 42.33
C GLY A 12 -3.49 -32.36 40.94
N ASP A 13 -2.96 -33.51 40.51
CA ASP A 13 -2.44 -33.65 39.17
C ASP A 13 -3.50 -33.16 38.17
N PRO A 14 -3.12 -32.36 37.16
CA PRO A 14 -4.08 -31.83 36.22
C PRO A 14 -4.83 -32.98 35.55
N PRO A 15 -6.16 -32.91 35.38
CA PRO A 15 -6.93 -34.04 34.87
C PRO A 15 -6.43 -34.45 33.47
N LEU A 16 -6.17 -35.73 33.29
CA LEU A 16 -5.67 -36.27 32.02
C LEU A 16 -6.80 -37.00 31.27
N ILE A 17 -6.79 -36.88 29.95
CA ILE A 17 -7.57 -37.73 29.04
C ILE A 17 -6.61 -38.68 28.36
N GLU A 18 -6.94 -39.97 28.43
CA GLU A 18 -6.19 -41.04 27.78
C GLU A 18 -6.72 -41.33 26.37
N HIS A 19 -5.79 -41.57 25.45
CA HIS A 19 -6.06 -41.93 24.07
C HIS A 19 -5.27 -43.20 23.74
N PRO A 20 -5.92 -44.38 23.69
CA PRO A 20 -5.25 -45.61 23.32
C PRO A 20 -4.80 -45.56 21.86
N THR A 21 -3.54 -45.93 21.59
CA THR A 21 -3.00 -45.98 20.23
C THR A 21 -3.00 -47.41 19.67
N PRO A 22 -3.01 -47.57 18.33
CA PRO A 22 -2.90 -48.89 17.70
C PRO A 22 -1.62 -49.68 18.06
N ASN A 23 -0.58 -48.99 18.57
CA ASN A 23 0.70 -49.59 18.93
C ASN A 23 0.79 -50.01 20.40
N GLY A 24 -0.33 -49.99 21.14
CA GLY A 24 -0.39 -50.39 22.55
C GLY A 24 0.27 -49.39 23.50
N VAL A 25 0.35 -48.12 23.09
CA VAL A 25 0.78 -46.99 23.93
C VAL A 25 -0.45 -46.14 24.24
N THR A 26 -0.48 -45.49 25.39
CA THR A 26 -1.54 -44.54 25.74
C THR A 26 -1.00 -43.12 25.63
N GLU A 27 -1.54 -42.36 24.68
CA GLU A 27 -1.32 -40.91 24.63
C GLU A 27 -2.17 -40.20 25.69
N ILE A 28 -1.72 -39.05 26.16
CA ILE A 28 -2.46 -38.20 27.10
C ILE A 28 -2.63 -36.78 26.57
N ALA A 29 -3.78 -36.18 26.91
CA ALA A 29 -4.05 -34.75 26.83
C ALA A 29 -4.36 -34.21 28.23
N GLN A 30 -4.01 -32.95 28.49
CA GLN A 30 -4.24 -32.33 29.80
C GLN A 30 -5.41 -31.35 29.78
N ARG A 31 -6.33 -31.47 30.73
CA ARG A 31 -7.36 -30.46 30.97
C ARG A 31 -6.78 -29.18 31.58
N LEU A 32 -7.52 -28.09 31.46
CA LEU A 32 -7.17 -26.83 32.13
C LEU A 32 -7.23 -27.00 33.65
N ILE A 33 -6.22 -26.43 34.31
CA ILE A 33 -6.13 -26.35 35.77
C ILE A 33 -6.07 -24.89 36.19
N GLN A 34 -6.81 -24.57 37.25
CA GLN A 34 -6.95 -23.21 37.75
C GLN A 34 -5.65 -22.71 38.37
N PHE A 35 -5.40 -21.41 38.23
CA PHE A 35 -4.26 -20.76 38.84
C PHE A 35 -4.45 -20.67 40.37
N PRO A 36 -3.39 -20.86 41.17
CA PRO A 36 -3.52 -21.03 42.62
C PRO A 36 -3.76 -19.75 43.43
N PHE A 37 -3.82 -18.58 42.80
CA PHE A 37 -4.03 -17.29 43.45
C PHE A 37 -5.04 -16.45 42.70
N THR A 38 -5.85 -15.65 43.37
CA THR A 38 -6.86 -14.77 42.75
C THR A 38 -6.32 -13.36 42.54
N PRO A 39 -6.56 -12.68 41.39
CA PRO A 39 -6.05 -11.35 41.14
C PRO A 39 -6.81 -10.30 41.94
N PRO A 40 -6.22 -9.11 42.15
CA PRO A 40 -6.81 -8.08 42.98
C PRO A 40 -8.13 -7.49 42.43
N ASP A 41 -8.39 -7.59 41.13
CA ASP A 41 -9.61 -7.09 40.49
C ASP A 41 -10.79 -8.07 40.54
N VAL A 42 -10.57 -9.32 40.97
CA VAL A 42 -11.62 -10.34 41.11
C VAL A 42 -12.17 -10.33 42.54
N LYS A 43 -13.43 -9.92 42.69
CA LYS A 43 -14.13 -9.97 43.99
C LYS A 43 -14.87 -11.30 44.13
N LEU A 44 -14.41 -12.14 45.05
CA LEU A 44 -15.13 -13.34 45.50
C LEU A 44 -16.30 -12.93 46.41
N LYS A 45 -17.40 -13.68 46.40
CA LYS A 45 -18.46 -13.49 47.39
C LYS A 45 -18.04 -14.11 48.73
N ASP A 46 -18.52 -13.57 49.85
CA ASP A 46 -18.22 -14.11 51.18
C ASP A 46 -18.57 -15.61 51.26
N GLY A 47 -17.59 -16.44 51.62
CA GLY A 47 -17.72 -17.89 51.72
C GLY A 47 -17.33 -18.68 50.46
N GLU A 48 -17.02 -18.02 49.33
CA GLU A 48 -16.37 -18.69 48.20
C GLU A 48 -14.89 -18.97 48.50
N ALA A 49 -14.44 -20.20 48.29
CA ALA A 49 -13.02 -20.55 48.38
C ALA A 49 -12.18 -19.70 47.41
N LEU A 50 -10.87 -19.59 47.62
CA LEU A 50 -9.94 -19.00 46.62
C LEU A 50 -10.08 -19.70 45.24
N SER A 51 -10.48 -20.97 45.22
CA SER A 51 -10.85 -21.77 44.03
C SER A 51 -12.28 -21.54 43.51
N GLY A 52 -13.03 -20.62 44.12
CA GLY A 52 -14.44 -20.35 43.87
C GLY A 52 -14.71 -19.32 42.78
N SER A 53 -13.69 -18.53 42.37
CA SER A 53 -13.76 -17.73 41.14
C SER A 53 -13.76 -18.69 39.95
N LYS A 54 -14.96 -19.08 39.50
CA LYS A 54 -15.17 -20.02 38.41
C LYS A 54 -14.62 -19.45 37.10
N ASP A 55 -13.43 -19.92 36.77
CA ASP A 55 -12.72 -19.89 35.50
C ASP A 55 -12.02 -18.59 35.07
N TRP A 56 -10.68 -18.63 35.21
CA TRP A 56 -9.67 -17.86 34.47
C TRP A 56 -9.73 -18.05 32.96
N PHE A 57 -10.40 -19.13 32.56
CA PHE A 57 -10.57 -19.55 31.20
C PHE A 57 -11.98 -19.18 30.76
N THR A 58 -12.11 -18.64 29.56
CA THR A 58 -13.43 -18.38 29.01
C THR A 58 -14.16 -19.69 28.69
N LYS A 59 -15.48 -19.61 28.50
CA LYS A 59 -16.24 -20.74 27.93
C LYS A 59 -15.65 -21.20 26.59
N HIS A 60 -15.12 -20.27 25.78
CA HIS A 60 -14.44 -20.60 24.53
C HIS A 60 -13.17 -21.41 24.78
N ASP A 61 -12.34 -21.01 25.74
CA ASP A 61 -11.13 -21.73 26.12
C ASP A 61 -11.47 -23.18 26.54
N ASN A 62 -12.43 -23.36 27.44
CA ASN A 62 -12.87 -24.70 27.87
C ASN A 62 -13.37 -25.55 26.69
N ASN A 63 -14.25 -25.00 25.85
CA ASN A 63 -14.81 -25.71 24.71
C ASN A 63 -13.76 -26.09 23.66
N GLU A 64 -12.80 -25.21 23.39
CA GLU A 64 -11.74 -25.51 22.42
C GLU A 64 -10.73 -26.50 22.98
N ILE A 65 -10.40 -26.44 24.28
CA ILE A 65 -9.56 -27.47 24.92
C ILE A 65 -10.28 -28.82 24.89
N ASP A 66 -11.59 -28.87 25.19
CA ASP A 66 -12.42 -30.07 24.99
C ASP A 66 -12.34 -30.62 23.56
N LYS A 67 -12.42 -29.74 22.57
CA LYS A 67 -12.31 -30.11 21.16
C LYS A 67 -10.92 -30.67 20.84
N LEU A 68 -9.85 -29.97 21.24
CA LEU A 68 -8.46 -30.36 20.99
C LEU A 68 -8.12 -31.69 21.65
N ASP A 69 -8.58 -31.88 22.88
CA ASP A 69 -8.38 -33.14 23.62
C ASP A 69 -9.12 -34.29 22.93
N SER A 70 -10.31 -34.05 22.36
CA SER A 70 -11.11 -35.08 21.70
C SER A 70 -10.57 -35.57 20.34
N LEU A 71 -9.53 -34.93 19.79
CA LEU A 71 -9.01 -35.28 18.47
C LEU A 71 -8.33 -36.65 18.49
N ASP A 72 -8.68 -37.51 17.53
CA ASP A 72 -8.09 -38.83 17.36
C ASP A 72 -7.12 -38.83 16.16
N PHE A 73 -5.83 -38.97 16.46
CA PHE A 73 -4.76 -38.98 15.46
C PHE A 73 -4.69 -40.26 14.62
N PHE A 74 -5.47 -41.29 14.94
CA PHE A 74 -5.40 -42.62 14.33
C PHE A 74 -6.71 -43.06 13.69
N ALA A 75 -7.87 -42.64 14.21
CA ALA A 75 -9.18 -43.00 13.68
C ALA A 75 -9.26 -42.72 12.17
N SER A 76 -9.76 -43.68 11.40
CA SER A 76 -9.89 -43.57 9.94
C SER A 76 -11.14 -42.80 9.48
N SER A 77 -12.12 -42.64 10.37
CA SER A 77 -13.43 -42.02 10.12
C SER A 77 -14.10 -41.57 11.41
N GLY A 78 -15.13 -40.73 11.32
CA GLY A 78 -15.88 -40.21 12.46
C GLY A 78 -15.60 -38.74 12.75
N PRO A 79 -16.40 -38.08 13.60
CA PRO A 79 -16.33 -36.63 13.84
C PRO A 79 -15.02 -36.18 14.51
N GLN A 80 -14.32 -37.10 15.18
CA GLN A 80 -13.04 -36.86 15.87
C GLN A 80 -11.81 -37.20 15.00
N SER A 81 -12.01 -37.81 13.84
CA SER A 81 -10.94 -38.22 12.94
C SER A 81 -10.33 -37.02 12.22
N VAL A 82 -9.00 -36.92 12.26
CA VAL A 82 -8.25 -35.80 11.67
C VAL A 82 -7.12 -36.27 10.77
N GLY A 83 -6.77 -35.44 9.78
CA GLY A 83 -5.56 -35.60 8.98
C GLY A 83 -4.35 -35.04 9.71
N VAL A 84 -3.26 -35.81 9.79
CA VAL A 84 -2.04 -35.43 10.51
C VAL A 84 -0.87 -35.37 9.52
N VAL A 85 -0.34 -34.17 9.30
CA VAL A 85 0.64 -33.92 8.23
C VAL A 85 1.73 -32.95 8.70
N PRO A 86 2.95 -33.00 8.16
CA PRO A 86 3.99 -32.07 8.58
C PRO A 86 3.75 -30.68 8.01
N LYS A 87 4.13 -29.62 8.74
CA LYS A 87 4.28 -28.26 8.22
C LYS A 87 5.47 -28.21 7.24
N LEU A 88 5.28 -27.63 6.05
CA LEU A 88 6.26 -27.73 4.95
C LEU A 88 6.75 -26.39 4.36
N HIS A 89 6.26 -25.26 4.84
CA HIS A 89 6.27 -24.00 4.07
C HIS A 89 6.83 -22.78 4.80
N ASN A 90 7.32 -22.92 6.05
CA ASN A 90 7.91 -21.82 6.83
C ASN A 90 9.11 -22.31 7.67
N THR A 91 9.94 -21.42 8.22
CA THR A 91 11.21 -21.69 8.93
C THR A 91 11.11 -22.69 10.09
N SER A 92 9.97 -22.78 10.79
CA SER A 92 9.77 -23.71 11.91
C SER A 92 9.16 -25.05 11.50
N ALA A 93 9.57 -26.13 12.17
CA ALA A 93 8.96 -27.45 12.06
C ALA A 93 7.74 -27.60 13.01
N GLY A 94 6.84 -28.52 12.70
CA GLY A 94 5.63 -28.77 13.47
C GLY A 94 4.62 -29.60 12.70
N ILE A 95 3.67 -30.21 13.39
CA ILE A 95 2.62 -31.03 12.76
C ILE A 95 1.36 -30.19 12.63
N GLU A 96 0.72 -30.22 11.47
CA GLU A 96 -0.56 -29.56 11.20
C GLU A 96 -1.69 -30.59 11.22
N ILE A 97 -2.79 -30.24 11.89
CA ILE A 97 -3.96 -31.10 12.08
C ILE A 97 -5.12 -30.51 11.30
N TYR A 98 -5.74 -31.34 10.45
CA TYR A 98 -6.80 -30.93 9.55
C TYR A 98 -8.10 -31.72 9.79
N GLU A 99 -9.24 -31.02 9.76
CA GLU A 99 -10.53 -31.66 9.54
C GLU A 99 -10.50 -32.39 8.18
N LEU A 100 -10.89 -33.67 8.17
CA LEU A 100 -10.89 -34.48 6.95
C LEU A 100 -12.07 -34.06 6.05
N PRO A 101 -11.82 -33.57 4.83
CA PRO A 101 -12.89 -33.15 3.92
C PRO A 101 -13.62 -34.39 3.37
N PRO A 102 -14.95 -34.51 3.47
CA PRO A 102 -15.67 -35.59 2.80
C PRO A 102 -15.50 -35.49 1.27
N PRO A 103 -15.26 -36.60 0.53
CA PRO A 103 -15.18 -38.00 0.96
C PRO A 103 -13.74 -38.54 1.16
N LEU A 104 -12.75 -37.68 1.43
CA LEU A 104 -11.36 -38.10 1.55
C LEU A 104 -11.12 -38.92 2.82
N SER A 105 -10.64 -40.16 2.67
CA SER A 105 -10.12 -40.97 3.78
C SER A 105 -8.84 -40.34 4.36
N LYS A 106 -8.59 -40.53 5.66
CA LYS A 106 -7.35 -40.13 6.34
C LYS A 106 -6.07 -40.54 5.60
N GLU A 107 -5.97 -41.81 5.21
CA GLU A 107 -4.78 -42.33 4.52
C GLU A 107 -4.53 -41.59 3.19
N LYS A 108 -5.58 -41.44 2.37
CA LYS A 108 -5.50 -40.67 1.12
C LYS A 108 -5.11 -39.21 1.37
N PHE A 109 -5.67 -38.58 2.41
CA PHE A 109 -5.32 -37.22 2.80
C PHE A 109 -3.85 -37.11 3.17
N GLU A 110 -3.35 -37.89 4.13
CA GLU A 110 -1.96 -37.82 4.59
C GLU A 110 -0.95 -38.20 3.51
N LYS A 111 -1.27 -39.18 2.66
CA LYS A 111 -0.42 -39.57 1.53
C LYS A 111 -0.33 -38.47 0.48
N THR A 112 -1.43 -37.77 0.23
CA THR A 112 -1.49 -36.71 -0.78
C THR A 112 -0.88 -35.44 -0.21
N GLU A 113 -1.32 -35.00 0.95
CA GLU A 113 -1.01 -33.70 1.52
C GLU A 113 0.27 -33.71 2.36
N GLY A 114 0.73 -34.86 2.84
CA GLY A 114 1.85 -34.97 3.78
C GLY A 114 3.23 -34.65 3.18
N PRO A 115 3.61 -35.21 2.02
CA PRO A 115 4.92 -34.95 1.42
C PRO A 115 5.00 -33.59 0.70
N TYR A 116 6.21 -32.98 0.71
CA TYR A 116 6.50 -31.84 -0.16
C TYR A 116 6.60 -32.27 -1.62
N ARG A 117 5.92 -31.53 -2.50
CA ARG A 117 5.90 -31.80 -3.95
C ARG A 117 6.31 -30.53 -4.70
N PRO A 118 7.53 -30.45 -5.27
CA PRO A 118 7.96 -29.28 -6.04
C PRO A 118 6.96 -28.93 -7.16
N GLY A 119 6.63 -27.64 -7.31
CA GLY A 119 5.66 -27.16 -8.31
C GLY A 119 4.17 -27.40 -7.96
N ILE A 120 3.86 -28.30 -7.02
CA ILE A 120 2.49 -28.59 -6.55
C ILE A 120 2.26 -27.94 -5.17
N THR A 121 3.17 -28.20 -4.22
CA THR A 121 3.20 -27.53 -2.93
C THR A 121 3.73 -26.12 -3.16
N LYS A 122 2.80 -25.14 -3.21
CA LYS A 122 3.14 -23.72 -3.39
C LYS A 122 4.12 -23.28 -2.30
N LYS A 123 5.24 -22.68 -2.70
CA LYS A 123 6.21 -22.06 -1.77
C LYS A 123 5.44 -21.07 -0.88
N TYR A 124 5.50 -21.25 0.44
CA TYR A 124 4.83 -20.40 1.44
C TYR A 124 3.28 -20.47 1.50
N SER A 125 2.62 -21.54 1.02
CA SER A 125 1.15 -21.67 1.14
C SER A 125 0.71 -22.73 2.16
N ASN A 126 -0.20 -22.35 3.06
CA ASN A 126 -0.86 -23.23 4.04
C ASN A 126 -2.08 -23.98 3.47
N LYS A 127 -2.47 -23.72 2.21
CA LYS A 127 -3.76 -24.17 1.66
C LYS A 127 -3.68 -25.64 1.21
N ARG A 128 -4.33 -26.51 1.99
CA ARG A 128 -4.59 -27.92 1.69
C ARG A 128 -6.08 -28.14 1.48
N SER A 129 -6.48 -29.34 1.04
CA SER A 129 -7.88 -29.66 0.74
C SER A 129 -8.81 -29.70 1.97
N GLY A 130 -8.27 -29.67 3.20
CA GLY A 130 -9.03 -29.65 4.46
C GLY A 130 -8.90 -28.34 5.23
N LYS A 131 -9.75 -28.14 6.24
CA LYS A 131 -9.64 -27.01 7.17
C LYS A 131 -8.64 -27.33 8.27
N LYS A 132 -7.59 -26.51 8.42
CA LYS A 132 -6.64 -26.66 9.52
C LYS A 132 -7.31 -26.28 10.84
N VAL A 133 -7.23 -27.16 11.82
CA VAL A 133 -7.88 -26.98 13.14
C VAL A 133 -6.90 -26.86 14.29
N ALA A 134 -5.71 -27.43 14.17
CA ALA A 134 -4.71 -27.34 15.23
C ALA A 134 -3.28 -27.46 14.68
N LYS A 135 -2.31 -27.12 15.51
CA LYS A 135 -0.87 -27.28 15.29
C LYS A 135 -0.28 -28.00 16.51
N PHE A 136 0.50 -29.05 16.29
CA PHE A 136 1.26 -29.73 17.33
C PHE A 136 2.75 -29.38 17.22
N LYS A 137 3.30 -28.83 18.31
CA LYS A 137 4.69 -28.36 18.43
C LYS A 137 5.37 -29.02 19.62
N VAL A 138 6.70 -29.11 19.59
CA VAL A 138 7.50 -29.81 20.61
C VAL A 138 8.67 -28.95 21.08
N GLY A 139 9.29 -29.31 22.21
CA GLY A 139 10.44 -28.60 22.78
C GLY A 139 10.11 -27.16 23.20
N THR A 140 11.06 -26.24 23.06
CA THR A 140 10.87 -24.84 23.50
C THR A 140 9.70 -24.13 22.82
N MET A 141 9.35 -24.53 21.57
CA MET A 141 8.17 -24.02 20.88
C MET A 141 6.86 -24.40 21.60
N ALA A 142 6.79 -25.63 22.13
CA ALA A 142 5.67 -26.07 22.93
C ALA A 142 5.58 -25.33 24.26
N GLU A 143 6.72 -25.17 24.95
CA GLU A 143 6.79 -24.42 26.21
C GLU A 143 6.31 -22.98 26.02
N SER A 144 6.73 -22.32 24.93
CA SER A 144 6.26 -20.96 24.59
C SER A 144 4.75 -20.92 24.36
N GLY A 145 4.21 -21.82 23.54
CA GLY A 145 2.78 -21.85 23.20
C GLY A 145 1.87 -22.02 24.42
N LEU A 146 2.20 -23.00 25.28
CA LEU A 146 1.46 -23.27 26.53
C LEU A 146 1.56 -22.10 27.50
N ALA A 147 2.78 -21.66 27.80
CA ALA A 147 3.01 -20.60 28.76
C ALA A 147 2.37 -19.27 28.34
N CYS A 148 2.45 -18.93 27.04
CA CYS A 148 1.87 -17.71 26.50
C CYS A 148 0.33 -17.71 26.59
N PHE A 149 -0.32 -18.85 26.32
CA PHE A 149 -1.76 -19.02 26.53
C PHE A 149 -2.15 -18.81 28.00
N HIS A 150 -1.52 -19.53 28.94
CA HIS A 150 -1.80 -19.39 30.37
C HIS A 150 -1.53 -17.96 30.87
N MET A 151 -0.40 -17.37 30.52
CA MET A 151 -0.04 -16.00 30.92
C MET A 151 -1.02 -14.94 30.39
N SER A 152 -1.49 -15.10 29.15
CA SER A 152 -2.50 -14.21 28.55
C SER A 152 -3.80 -14.18 29.37
N ARG A 153 -4.24 -15.32 29.90
CA ARG A 153 -5.45 -15.43 30.74
C ARG A 153 -5.22 -14.82 32.13
N LEU A 154 -4.07 -15.11 32.74
CA LEU A 154 -3.68 -14.53 34.03
C LEU A 154 -3.69 -13.01 34.01
N LEU A 155 -3.17 -12.41 32.94
CA LEU A 155 -3.04 -10.96 32.81
C LEU A 155 -4.31 -10.26 32.26
N GLY A 156 -5.44 -10.96 32.14
CA GLY A 156 -6.74 -10.35 31.82
C GLY A 156 -7.15 -10.43 30.35
N HIS A 157 -6.86 -11.55 29.68
CA HIS A 157 -7.14 -11.81 28.26
C HIS A 157 -6.57 -10.71 27.36
N LEU A 158 -5.24 -10.64 27.35
CA LEU A 158 -4.45 -9.56 26.76
C LEU A 158 -4.77 -9.27 25.28
N VAL A 159 -4.76 -10.33 24.50
CA VAL A 159 -4.99 -10.37 23.06
C VAL A 159 -5.54 -11.75 22.77
N GLU A 160 -6.20 -11.97 21.63
CA GLU A 160 -6.69 -13.31 21.28
C GLU A 160 -5.50 -14.24 20.98
N VAL A 161 -4.98 -14.87 22.05
CA VAL A 161 -3.98 -15.94 22.00
C VAL A 161 -4.74 -17.27 21.89
N PRO A 162 -4.45 -18.11 20.88
CA PRO A 162 -5.14 -19.38 20.70
C PRO A 162 -5.04 -20.31 21.92
N PRO A 163 -6.16 -20.94 22.34
CA PRO A 163 -6.17 -22.06 23.26
C PRO A 163 -5.10 -23.10 22.91
N SER A 164 -4.32 -23.49 23.91
CA SER A 164 -3.21 -24.45 23.75
C SER A 164 -3.20 -25.42 24.92
N THR A 165 -3.13 -26.72 24.62
CA THR A 165 -3.11 -27.80 25.62
C THR A 165 -1.87 -28.65 25.51
N TYR A 166 -1.44 -29.25 26.62
CA TYR A 166 -0.40 -30.27 26.61
C TYR A 166 -0.94 -31.55 26.00
N ARG A 167 -0.19 -32.13 25.08
CA ARG A 167 -0.55 -33.36 24.37
C ARG A 167 0.67 -34.23 24.14
N THR A 168 0.49 -35.55 24.18
CA THR A 168 1.49 -36.50 23.70
C THR A 168 1.08 -37.13 22.38
N MET A 169 2.06 -37.59 21.62
CA MET A 169 1.91 -38.34 20.38
C MET A 169 2.81 -39.58 20.40
N ASP A 170 2.32 -40.71 19.91
CA ASP A 170 3.14 -41.91 19.68
C ASP A 170 4.36 -41.55 18.82
N ILE A 171 5.55 -41.94 19.28
CA ILE A 171 6.81 -41.69 18.60
C ILE A 171 6.83 -42.26 17.18
N GLN A 172 6.14 -43.37 16.94
CA GLN A 172 6.05 -43.96 15.60
C GLN A 172 5.24 -43.07 14.66
N GLN A 173 4.12 -42.51 15.14
CA GLN A 173 3.31 -41.57 14.37
C GLN A 173 4.08 -40.26 14.12
N PHE A 174 4.78 -39.74 15.12
CA PHE A 174 5.62 -38.56 14.97
C PHE A 174 6.72 -38.77 13.91
N GLN A 175 7.39 -39.92 13.94
CA GLN A 175 8.41 -40.29 12.96
C GLN A 175 7.83 -40.46 11.55
N LYS A 176 6.67 -41.12 11.41
CA LYS A 176 5.94 -41.25 10.14
C LYS A 176 5.70 -39.88 9.50
N VAL A 177 5.20 -38.92 10.28
CA VAL A 177 4.93 -37.55 9.82
C VAL A 177 6.24 -36.82 9.49
N GLY A 178 7.26 -36.96 10.34
CA GLY A 178 8.58 -36.35 10.11
C GLY A 178 9.28 -36.87 8.86
N ASP A 179 9.09 -38.14 8.48
CA ASP A 179 9.66 -38.73 7.27
C ASP A 179 9.02 -38.19 5.98
N GLN A 180 7.79 -37.68 6.03
CA GLN A 180 7.17 -36.97 4.91
C GLN A 180 7.82 -35.60 4.67
N ALA A 181 8.50 -35.03 5.67
CA ALA A 181 9.16 -33.72 5.64
C ALA A 181 10.70 -33.80 5.42
N ARG A 182 11.17 -34.75 4.62
CA ARG A 182 12.61 -34.85 4.25
C ARG A 182 13.06 -33.70 3.35
N THR A 183 12.15 -33.18 2.56
CA THR A 183 12.29 -31.96 1.76
C THR A 183 11.12 -31.06 2.06
N THR A 184 11.33 -29.76 2.09
CA THR A 184 10.28 -28.78 2.33
C THR A 184 10.46 -27.57 1.41
N GLY A 185 9.50 -26.64 1.43
CA GLY A 185 9.58 -25.40 0.64
C GLY A 185 10.59 -24.37 1.16
N HIS A 186 11.25 -24.65 2.30
CA HIS A 186 12.22 -23.74 2.93
C HIS A 186 13.41 -24.51 3.54
N PRO A 187 14.68 -24.15 3.25
CA PRO A 187 15.85 -24.85 3.77
C PRO A 187 15.88 -24.98 5.30
N SER A 188 15.63 -23.88 6.03
CA SER A 188 15.59 -23.90 7.50
C SER A 188 14.49 -24.81 8.07
N CYS A 189 13.39 -25.00 7.35
CA CYS A 189 12.33 -25.93 7.73
C CYS A 189 12.77 -27.38 7.54
N THR A 190 13.48 -27.66 6.44
CA THR A 190 14.08 -28.97 6.18
C THR A 190 15.06 -29.34 7.28
N GLU A 191 15.91 -28.39 7.69
CA GLU A 191 16.85 -28.53 8.78
C GLU A 191 16.15 -28.72 10.14
N ALA A 192 15.15 -27.90 10.46
CA ALA A 192 14.37 -28.03 11.69
C ALA A 192 13.71 -29.42 11.80
N TRP A 193 13.14 -29.93 10.72
CA TRP A 193 12.60 -31.30 10.67
C TRP A 193 13.69 -32.38 10.79
N ALA A 194 14.87 -32.17 10.21
CA ALA A 194 16.00 -33.08 10.38
C ALA A 194 16.42 -33.17 11.86
N ASN A 195 16.49 -32.03 12.55
CA ASN A 195 16.81 -31.96 13.98
C ASN A 195 15.75 -32.68 14.83
N LEU A 196 14.45 -32.44 14.58
CA LEU A 196 13.37 -33.13 15.31
C LEU A 196 13.38 -34.64 15.09
N ARG A 197 13.63 -35.10 13.85
CA ARG A 197 13.78 -36.53 13.56
C ARG A 197 14.96 -37.14 14.31
N ALA A 198 16.10 -36.44 14.35
CA ALA A 198 17.28 -36.90 15.08
C ALA A 198 17.00 -37.02 16.58
N MET A 199 16.35 -36.01 17.18
CA MET A 199 15.96 -36.02 18.59
C MET A 199 14.97 -37.12 18.94
N ALA A 200 13.97 -37.37 18.08
CA ALA A 200 13.01 -38.45 18.29
C ALA A 200 13.72 -39.81 18.21
N LYS A 201 14.58 -40.03 17.22
CA LYS A 201 15.36 -41.27 17.08
C LYS A 201 16.31 -41.52 18.24
N SER A 202 16.91 -40.46 18.80
CA SER A 202 17.84 -40.58 19.92
C SER A 202 17.13 -40.67 21.28
N GLY A 203 15.79 -40.61 21.33
CA GLY A 203 15.04 -40.57 22.59
C GLY A 203 15.36 -39.33 23.44
N SER A 204 15.61 -38.18 22.79
CA SER A 204 15.97 -36.94 23.48
C SER A 204 14.90 -36.51 24.47
N SER A 205 15.27 -36.33 25.74
CA SER A 205 14.37 -35.87 26.81
C SER A 205 13.78 -34.48 26.57
N LYS A 206 14.29 -33.74 25.57
CA LYS A 206 13.72 -32.44 25.17
C LYS A 206 12.36 -32.56 24.49
N ILE A 207 12.05 -33.72 23.90
CA ILE A 207 10.79 -33.94 23.17
C ILE A 207 10.18 -35.32 23.44
N VAL A 208 10.92 -36.28 24.02
CA VAL A 208 10.47 -37.65 24.28
C VAL A 208 10.34 -37.89 25.78
N LEU A 209 9.22 -38.46 26.22
CA LEU A 209 8.97 -38.81 27.62
C LEU A 209 9.84 -39.97 28.11
N GLY A 210 10.01 -40.06 29.43
CA GLY A 210 10.60 -41.22 30.10
C GLY A 210 9.87 -42.50 29.68
N GLY A 211 10.60 -43.48 29.12
CA GLY A 211 10.04 -44.68 28.51
C GLY A 211 10.14 -44.72 26.98
N GLY A 212 10.49 -43.62 26.32
CA GLY A 212 10.96 -43.60 24.92
C GLY A 212 9.88 -43.81 23.85
N LYS A 213 8.61 -43.90 24.23
CA LYS A 213 7.49 -44.24 23.33
C LYS A 213 6.60 -43.07 22.93
N LEU A 214 6.68 -41.95 23.65
CA LEU A 214 5.80 -40.79 23.48
C LEU A 214 6.61 -39.52 23.26
N VAL A 215 6.22 -38.75 22.26
CA VAL A 215 6.67 -37.37 22.05
C VAL A 215 5.68 -36.44 22.75
N PHE A 216 6.16 -35.47 23.51
CA PHE A 216 5.30 -34.51 24.21
C PHE A 216 5.41 -33.10 23.61
N GLY A 217 4.34 -32.32 23.74
CA GLY A 217 4.28 -31.02 23.11
C GLY A 217 3.00 -30.24 23.42
N SER A 218 2.85 -29.14 22.68
CA SER A 218 1.68 -28.27 22.72
C SER A 218 0.82 -28.54 21.50
N LEU A 219 -0.46 -28.82 21.73
CA LEU A 219 -1.50 -28.82 20.70
C LEU A 219 -2.27 -27.50 20.80
N ALA A 220 -2.04 -26.60 19.86
CA ALA A 220 -2.65 -25.28 19.82
C ALA A 220 -3.76 -25.21 18.78
N GLN A 221 -4.86 -24.54 19.11
CA GLN A 221 -5.93 -24.23 18.16
C GLN A 221 -5.35 -23.43 17.00
N ASN A 222 -5.77 -23.76 15.78
CA ASN A 222 -5.50 -22.91 14.64
C ASN A 222 -6.42 -21.67 14.69
N PRO A 223 -5.89 -20.44 14.80
CA PRO A 223 -6.71 -19.23 14.94
C PRO A 223 -7.63 -19.00 13.74
N ARG A 224 -8.77 -18.35 14.01
CA ARG A 224 -9.74 -17.94 12.98
C ARG A 224 -9.04 -17.01 11.98
N GLY A 225 -9.20 -17.26 10.68
CA GLY A 225 -8.75 -16.33 9.65
C GLY A 225 -7.28 -16.45 9.21
N GLU A 226 -6.67 -17.64 9.22
CA GLU A 226 -5.30 -17.88 8.71
C GLU A 226 -5.07 -17.54 7.21
N ASN A 227 -6.07 -16.95 6.52
CA ASN A 227 -5.88 -16.34 5.23
C ASN A 227 -5.12 -15.02 5.41
N SER A 228 -4.03 -14.85 4.68
CA SER A 228 -3.26 -13.62 4.68
C SER A 228 -4.15 -12.40 4.35
N SER A 229 -4.45 -11.53 5.31
CA SER A 229 -4.89 -10.15 5.10
C SER A 229 -3.68 -9.29 4.66
N PRO A 230 -3.87 -8.26 3.83
CA PRO A 230 -2.85 -7.23 3.57
C PRO A 230 -2.30 -6.59 4.87
N GLU A 231 -3.05 -6.71 5.96
CA GLU A 231 -2.71 -6.24 7.31
C GLU A 231 -1.80 -7.22 8.07
N ASP A 232 -1.34 -8.33 7.49
CA ASP A 232 -0.62 -9.37 8.26
C ASP A 232 0.89 -9.16 8.37
N TYR A 233 1.43 -8.10 7.77
CA TYR A 233 2.84 -7.75 7.84
C TYR A 233 3.04 -6.47 8.66
N TRP A 234 2.60 -6.50 9.91
CA TRP A 234 2.85 -5.39 10.82
C TRP A 234 4.34 -5.37 11.17
N THR A 235 5.04 -4.34 10.70
CA THR A 235 6.37 -3.96 11.17
C THR A 235 6.23 -2.88 12.25
N VAL A 236 7.28 -2.58 13.01
CA VAL A 236 7.28 -1.46 13.97
C VAL A 236 6.83 -0.16 13.27
N ASN A 237 7.28 0.07 12.04
CA ASN A 237 6.95 1.31 11.32
C ASN A 237 5.54 1.29 10.72
N SER A 238 4.98 0.14 10.36
CA SER A 238 3.57 0.08 9.95
C SER A 238 2.65 0.30 11.15
N ILE A 239 2.98 -0.28 12.32
CA ILE A 239 2.28 -0.03 13.59
C ILE A 239 2.25 1.48 13.87
N ARG A 240 3.40 2.16 13.77
CA ARG A 240 3.50 3.62 13.92
C ARG A 240 2.65 4.42 12.93
N GLY A 241 2.35 3.84 11.77
CA GLY A 241 1.51 4.45 10.73
C GLY A 241 0.00 4.36 11.01
N HIS A 242 -0.43 3.49 11.93
CA HIS A 242 -1.85 3.35 12.26
C HIS A 242 -2.34 4.50 13.14
N SER A 243 -3.61 4.89 12.98
CA SER A 243 -4.24 5.95 13.77
C SER A 243 -4.25 5.68 15.27
N PHE A 244 -4.46 4.41 15.68
CA PHE A 244 -4.37 4.02 17.09
C PHE A 244 -2.99 4.27 17.71
N TYR A 245 -1.91 4.30 16.91
CA TYR A 245 -0.58 4.55 17.44
C TYR A 245 -0.44 5.96 18.01
N LYS A 246 -1.14 6.93 17.41
CA LYS A 246 -1.19 8.30 17.96
C LYS A 246 -1.79 8.32 19.36
N VAL A 247 -2.73 7.41 19.65
CA VAL A 247 -3.28 7.24 20.99
C VAL A 247 -2.18 6.75 21.92
N LEU A 248 -1.42 5.73 21.51
CA LEU A 248 -0.35 5.16 22.34
C LEU A 248 0.81 6.11 22.59
N SER A 249 1.25 6.85 21.58
CA SER A 249 2.40 7.76 21.64
C SER A 249 2.07 9.17 22.14
N SER A 250 0.78 9.47 22.34
CA SER A 250 0.35 10.75 22.92
C SER A 250 0.74 10.81 24.39
N LYS A 251 1.07 12.00 24.91
CA LYS A 251 1.16 12.21 26.37
C LYS A 251 -0.14 12.74 26.96
N SER A 252 -1.09 13.12 26.11
CA SER A 252 -2.39 13.65 26.52
C SER A 252 -3.32 12.48 26.89
N PRO A 253 -4.15 12.60 27.95
CA PRO A 253 -5.12 11.56 28.31
C PRO A 253 -5.93 11.05 27.10
N VAL A 254 -6.27 9.77 27.09
CA VAL A 254 -6.99 9.12 25.98
C VAL A 254 -8.30 9.86 25.66
N ALA A 255 -9.03 10.28 26.70
CA ALA A 255 -10.29 11.03 26.57
C ALA A 255 -10.12 12.41 25.90
N ASN A 256 -8.91 12.99 25.93
CA ASN A 256 -8.60 14.24 25.26
C ASN A 256 -8.10 14.01 23.82
N THR A 257 -7.72 12.78 23.49
CA THR A 257 -7.15 12.39 22.20
C THR A 257 -8.20 11.81 21.26
N LEU A 258 -9.26 11.18 21.80
CA LEU A 258 -10.31 10.51 21.03
C LEU A 258 -11.70 11.08 21.32
N ASN A 259 -12.50 11.27 20.27
CA ASN A 259 -13.94 11.51 20.43
C ASN A 259 -14.66 10.17 20.61
N LEU A 260 -14.84 9.72 21.85
CA LEU A 260 -15.30 8.37 22.18
C LEU A 260 -16.76 8.07 21.75
N ASN A 261 -17.52 9.07 21.28
CA ASN A 261 -18.82 8.87 20.65
C ASN A 261 -18.73 8.46 19.16
N ASP A 262 -17.56 8.57 18.54
CA ASP A 262 -17.30 8.20 17.14
C ASP A 262 -16.83 6.74 17.02
N THR A 263 -17.45 5.98 16.11
CA THR A 263 -17.11 4.56 15.87
C THR A 263 -15.66 4.39 15.40
N LYS A 264 -15.10 5.36 14.65
CA LYS A 264 -13.68 5.31 14.26
C LYS A 264 -12.75 5.49 15.46
N CYS A 265 -13.11 6.34 16.40
CA CYS A 265 -12.36 6.52 17.64
C CYS A 265 -12.48 5.29 18.56
N LEU A 266 -13.63 4.63 18.60
CA LEU A 266 -13.80 3.34 19.30
C LEU A 266 -12.94 2.23 18.67
N GLN A 267 -12.79 2.23 17.35
CA GLN A 267 -11.88 1.32 16.64
C GLN A 267 -10.42 1.56 17.02
N ASP A 268 -9.99 2.82 17.07
CA ASP A 268 -8.63 3.19 17.49
C ASP A 268 -8.37 2.83 18.96
N LEU A 269 -9.35 3.05 19.83
CA LEU A 269 -9.26 2.65 21.24
C LEU A 269 -9.11 1.13 21.39
N ALA A 270 -9.89 0.34 20.65
CA ALA A 270 -9.82 -1.13 20.68
C ALA A 270 -8.45 -1.65 20.21
N LEU A 271 -7.90 -1.11 19.11
CA LEU A 271 -6.60 -1.52 18.59
C LEU A 271 -5.44 -1.05 19.47
N ALA A 272 -5.52 0.14 20.04
CA ALA A 272 -4.56 0.64 21.03
C ALA A 272 -4.52 -0.28 22.26
N HIS A 273 -5.71 -0.68 22.76
CA HIS A 273 -5.85 -1.61 23.87
C HIS A 273 -5.22 -2.96 23.58
N ASP A 274 -5.55 -3.58 22.44
CA ASP A 274 -4.99 -4.89 22.10
C ASP A 274 -3.47 -4.81 21.83
N MET A 275 -2.99 -3.73 21.19
CA MET A 275 -1.56 -3.57 20.85
C MET A 275 -0.71 -3.51 22.11
N THR A 276 -1.08 -2.64 23.06
CA THR A 276 -0.31 -2.48 24.31
C THR A 276 -0.24 -3.75 25.12
N ARG A 277 -1.37 -4.45 25.23
CA ARG A 277 -1.46 -5.76 25.88
C ARG A 277 -0.58 -6.81 25.16
N GLY A 278 -0.58 -6.80 23.83
CA GLY A 278 0.25 -7.68 23.02
C GLY A 278 1.76 -7.46 23.18
N VAL A 279 2.22 -6.21 23.10
CA VAL A 279 3.66 -5.90 23.22
C VAL A 279 4.21 -6.15 24.63
N ILE A 280 3.38 -6.04 25.66
CA ILE A 280 3.74 -6.44 27.04
C ILE A 280 3.97 -7.95 27.10
N LEU A 281 3.05 -8.73 26.52
CA LEU A 281 3.18 -10.18 26.44
C LEU A 281 4.44 -10.58 25.68
N ASP A 282 4.70 -9.98 24.52
CA ASP A 282 5.89 -10.29 23.72
C ASP A 282 7.19 -9.89 24.39
N SER A 283 7.19 -8.80 25.17
CA SER A 283 8.35 -8.37 25.96
C SER A 283 8.65 -9.35 27.11
N ILE A 284 7.62 -9.95 27.72
CA ILE A 284 7.77 -11.00 28.73
C ILE A 284 8.41 -12.26 28.11
N PHE A 285 7.90 -12.72 26.97
CA PHE A 285 8.35 -13.96 26.34
C PHE A 285 9.56 -13.81 25.42
N ARG A 286 9.98 -12.57 25.11
CA ARG A 286 10.98 -12.26 24.07
C ARG A 286 10.64 -12.91 22.72
N GLN A 287 9.40 -12.74 22.28
CA GLN A 287 8.93 -13.27 21.00
C GLN A 287 9.79 -12.74 19.85
N VAL A 288 10.25 -13.64 18.98
CA VAL A 288 11.25 -13.34 17.94
C VAL A 288 10.61 -12.93 16.61
N ASP A 289 9.41 -13.44 16.32
CA ASP A 289 8.76 -13.31 15.02
C ASP A 289 7.32 -12.72 15.09
N ARG A 290 6.96 -12.03 16.17
CA ARG A 290 5.61 -11.45 16.33
C ARG A 290 5.21 -10.60 15.12
N LEU A 291 6.13 -9.76 14.64
CA LEU A 291 5.93 -8.90 13.47
C LEU A 291 5.85 -9.78 12.21
N GLY A 292 4.65 -9.88 11.62
CA GLY A 292 4.34 -10.84 10.55
C GLY A 292 3.43 -12.01 10.98
N ASN A 293 3.24 -12.19 12.29
CA ASN A 293 2.38 -13.23 12.89
C ASN A 293 1.22 -12.64 13.72
N ILE A 294 0.85 -11.40 13.41
CA ILE A 294 -0.37 -10.74 13.88
C ILE A 294 -1.43 -10.88 12.78
N SER A 295 -2.66 -11.11 13.20
CA SER A 295 -3.86 -11.05 12.36
C SER A 295 -4.83 -10.04 12.95
N VAL A 296 -5.82 -9.65 12.16
CA VAL A 296 -6.96 -8.88 12.63
C VAL A 296 -8.23 -9.66 12.36
N ALA A 297 -9.11 -9.74 13.36
CA ALA A 297 -10.48 -10.21 13.16
C ALA A 297 -11.48 -9.09 13.39
N GLN A 298 -12.50 -9.05 12.55
CA GLN A 298 -13.63 -8.16 12.73
C GLN A 298 -14.68 -8.87 13.61
N LEU A 299 -14.90 -8.35 14.81
CA LEU A 299 -15.84 -8.89 15.79
C LEU A 299 -16.98 -7.90 16.05
N GLN A 300 -18.17 -8.42 16.34
CA GLN A 300 -19.39 -7.67 16.60
C GLN A 300 -19.51 -7.37 18.10
N HIS A 301 -19.21 -6.14 18.51
CA HIS A 301 -19.21 -5.68 19.90
C HIS A 301 -20.52 -5.00 20.28
N TYR A 302 -20.99 -5.22 21.50
CA TYR A 302 -22.23 -4.62 22.00
C TYR A 302 -22.26 -4.60 23.53
N VAL A 303 -23.08 -3.71 24.09
CA VAL A 303 -23.39 -3.65 25.52
C VAL A 303 -24.71 -4.37 25.76
N THR A 304 -24.78 -5.25 26.76
CA THR A 304 -25.99 -5.99 27.09
C THR A 304 -26.93 -5.20 28.00
N THR A 305 -28.18 -5.66 28.13
CA THR A 305 -29.16 -5.18 29.14
C THR A 305 -28.63 -5.14 30.57
N LYS A 306 -27.61 -5.96 30.88
CA LYS A 306 -26.95 -6.02 32.19
C LYS A 306 -25.70 -5.14 32.28
N GLY A 307 -25.46 -4.29 31.29
CA GLY A 307 -24.26 -3.43 31.23
C GLY A 307 -22.95 -4.19 31.00
N LYS A 308 -23.01 -5.41 30.44
CA LYS A 308 -21.80 -6.17 30.09
C LYS A 308 -21.40 -5.88 28.64
N VAL A 309 -20.13 -5.62 28.39
CA VAL A 309 -19.60 -5.54 27.03
C VAL A 309 -19.36 -6.98 26.56
N LYS A 310 -19.90 -7.33 25.40
CA LYS A 310 -19.71 -8.63 24.75
C LYS A 310 -19.23 -8.41 23.32
N TRP A 311 -18.56 -9.43 22.78
CA TRP A 311 -18.18 -9.47 21.38
C TRP A 311 -18.11 -10.90 20.87
N ASP A 312 -18.51 -11.11 19.62
CA ASP A 312 -18.42 -12.42 18.94
C ASP A 312 -18.23 -12.22 17.43
N ASP A 313 -17.81 -13.27 16.71
CA ASP A 313 -17.70 -13.23 15.24
C ASP A 313 -19.09 -13.27 14.57
N LYS A 314 -20.07 -13.90 15.24
CA LYS A 314 -21.47 -13.95 14.83
C LYS A 314 -22.40 -13.86 16.02
N LEU A 315 -23.35 -12.94 15.97
CA LEU A 315 -24.38 -12.82 16.99
C LEU A 315 -25.62 -13.66 16.67
N SER A 316 -26.09 -14.43 17.65
CA SER A 316 -27.41 -15.08 17.57
C SER A 316 -28.54 -14.05 17.69
N ASP A 317 -29.77 -14.42 17.33
CA ASP A 317 -30.93 -13.53 17.51
C ASP A 317 -31.16 -13.19 18.98
N LYS A 318 -30.82 -14.12 19.89
CA LYS A 318 -30.82 -13.87 21.34
C LYS A 318 -29.79 -12.82 21.74
N ASP A 319 -28.61 -12.84 21.15
CA ASP A 319 -27.56 -11.87 21.45
C ASP A 319 -27.91 -10.47 20.93
N LYS A 320 -28.52 -10.39 19.74
CA LYS A 320 -29.05 -9.13 19.19
C LYS A 320 -30.18 -8.57 20.05
N ALA A 321 -31.05 -9.42 20.58
CA ALA A 321 -32.14 -9.02 21.48
C ALA A 321 -31.63 -8.58 22.88
N ASP A 322 -30.49 -9.08 23.33
CA ASP A 322 -29.85 -8.69 24.61
C ASP A 322 -29.05 -7.38 24.50
N ALA A 323 -28.84 -6.84 23.29
CA ALA A 323 -28.03 -5.65 23.05
C ALA A 323 -28.82 -4.34 23.31
N VAL A 324 -28.25 -3.44 24.11
CA VAL A 324 -28.77 -2.08 24.35
C VAL A 324 -27.97 -0.99 23.65
N SER A 325 -26.80 -1.33 23.11
CA SER A 325 -26.02 -0.47 22.21
C SER A 325 -26.24 -0.87 20.75
N PRO A 326 -25.87 -0.01 19.78
CA PRO A 326 -25.59 -0.47 18.43
C PRO A 326 -24.58 -1.62 18.43
N ILE A 327 -24.66 -2.49 17.43
CA ILE A 327 -23.70 -3.56 17.21
C ILE A 327 -22.53 -2.98 16.41
N PHE A 328 -21.37 -2.86 17.03
CA PHE A 328 -20.17 -2.32 16.41
C PHE A 328 -19.34 -3.43 15.77
N SER A 329 -19.12 -3.33 14.47
CA SER A 329 -18.14 -4.20 13.80
C SER A 329 -16.75 -3.60 13.96
N LEU A 330 -15.98 -4.08 14.94
CA LEU A 330 -14.64 -3.57 15.24
C LEU A 330 -13.58 -4.64 14.99
N LYS A 331 -12.47 -4.20 14.39
CA LYS A 331 -11.24 -4.95 14.23
C LYS A 331 -10.55 -5.13 15.59
N ARG A 332 -10.13 -6.36 15.90
CA ARG A 332 -9.37 -6.76 17.09
C ARG A 332 -8.11 -7.51 16.67
N ILE A 333 -7.02 -7.29 17.41
CA ILE A 333 -5.75 -7.95 17.13
C ILE A 333 -5.83 -9.40 17.62
N MET A 334 -5.35 -10.33 16.79
CA MET A 334 -5.26 -11.75 17.09
C MET A 334 -3.87 -12.29 16.81
N TYR A 335 -3.41 -13.26 17.58
CA TYR A 335 -2.12 -13.92 17.33
C TYR A 335 -2.30 -15.16 16.47
N LYS A 336 -1.54 -15.23 15.37
CA LYS A 336 -1.56 -16.38 14.44
C LYS A 336 -0.79 -17.58 14.96
N ASP A 337 0.28 -17.29 15.70
CA ASP A 337 1.17 -18.25 16.33
C ASP A 337 1.77 -17.61 17.58
N ASN A 338 2.20 -18.43 18.54
CA ASN A 338 2.81 -17.98 19.80
C ASN A 338 3.99 -18.87 20.22
N ASP A 339 4.55 -19.60 19.26
CA ASP A 339 5.51 -20.68 19.48
C ASP A 339 6.99 -20.25 19.35
N ASP A 340 7.29 -18.98 19.10
CA ASP A 340 8.68 -18.47 18.93
C ASP A 340 9.13 -17.54 20.08
N GLY A 341 8.63 -17.81 21.29
CA GLY A 341 9.06 -17.20 22.55
C GLY A 341 10.00 -18.11 23.35
N MET A 342 10.55 -17.58 24.44
CA MET A 342 11.50 -18.29 25.32
C MET A 342 12.81 -18.77 24.66
N MET A 343 13.08 -18.31 23.44
CA MET A 343 14.35 -18.54 22.76
C MET A 343 15.38 -17.52 23.22
N TRP A 344 15.67 -17.53 24.52
CA TRP A 344 16.32 -16.44 25.27
C TRP A 344 17.67 -15.93 24.73
N GLY A 345 18.36 -16.73 23.91
CA GLY A 345 19.66 -16.41 23.29
C GLY A 345 19.59 -15.97 21.83
N MET A 346 18.40 -15.88 21.22
CA MET A 346 18.24 -15.38 19.85
C MET A 346 18.00 -13.86 19.84
N ASN A 347 18.49 -13.19 18.80
CA ASN A 347 18.19 -11.78 18.54
C ASN A 347 16.73 -11.69 18.05
N SER A 348 15.85 -11.03 18.80
CA SER A 348 14.44 -10.86 18.44
C SER A 348 14.20 -9.63 17.56
N ILE A 349 13.26 -9.72 16.63
CA ILE A 349 12.64 -8.53 16.03
C ILE A 349 11.73 -7.93 17.12
N SER A 350 12.30 -7.01 17.89
CA SER A 350 11.69 -6.57 19.14
C SER A 350 10.56 -5.56 18.91
N VAL A 351 9.40 -5.82 19.52
CA VAL A 351 8.31 -4.83 19.71
C VAL A 351 8.53 -3.95 20.94
N THR A 352 9.64 -4.14 21.67
CA THR A 352 10.01 -3.30 22.83
C THR A 352 10.06 -1.80 22.50
N PRO A 353 10.47 -1.32 21.30
CA PRO A 353 10.36 0.10 20.96
C PRO A 353 8.92 0.64 21.07
N ILE A 354 7.91 -0.14 20.66
CA ILE A 354 6.50 0.24 20.79
C ILE A 354 6.09 0.36 22.26
N LEU A 355 6.53 -0.59 23.10
CA LEU A 355 6.27 -0.51 24.54
C LEU A 355 6.95 0.71 25.17
N ASN A 356 8.18 1.03 24.77
CA ASN A 356 8.93 2.19 25.26
C ASN A 356 8.30 3.53 24.85
N GLU A 357 7.62 3.57 23.70
CA GLU A 357 6.93 4.76 23.17
C GLU A 357 5.48 4.90 23.67
N THR A 358 4.91 3.84 24.27
CA THR A 358 3.55 3.84 24.82
C THR A 358 3.48 4.67 26.10
N HIS A 359 2.53 5.59 26.19
CA HIS A 359 2.21 6.41 27.37
C HIS A 359 0.84 6.08 27.99
N HIS A 360 0.10 5.11 27.44
CA HIS A 360 -1.24 4.75 27.90
C HIS A 360 -1.37 3.24 28.04
N ILE A 361 -1.77 2.76 29.21
CA ILE A 361 -1.90 1.33 29.51
C ILE A 361 -3.22 1.06 30.22
N ASP A 362 -3.75 -0.14 30.02
CA ASP A 362 -4.91 -0.66 30.73
C ASP A 362 -4.60 -0.91 32.21
N GLN A 363 -5.46 -0.40 33.10
CA GLN A 363 -5.26 -0.52 34.55
C GLN A 363 -5.25 -1.99 35.00
N THR A 364 -6.08 -2.83 34.37
CA THR A 364 -6.21 -4.25 34.73
C THR A 364 -4.93 -5.02 34.46
N ILE A 365 -4.36 -4.92 33.25
CA ILE A 365 -3.08 -5.58 32.96
C ILE A 365 -1.96 -5.05 33.86
N TYR A 366 -1.90 -3.73 34.11
CA TYR A 366 -0.89 -3.16 34.99
C TYR A 366 -0.96 -3.79 36.39
N ASN A 367 -2.15 -3.78 37.01
CA ASN A 367 -2.35 -4.34 38.35
C ASN A 367 -2.03 -5.83 38.42
N ARG A 368 -2.51 -6.61 37.43
CA ARG A 368 -2.28 -8.06 37.38
C ARG A 368 -0.81 -8.40 37.15
N LEU A 369 -0.08 -7.61 36.37
CA LEU A 369 1.34 -7.80 36.16
C LEU A 369 2.15 -7.50 37.44
N GLN A 370 1.84 -6.40 38.15
CA GLN A 370 2.47 -6.10 39.44
C GLN A 370 2.20 -7.19 40.47
N TRP A 371 0.94 -7.65 40.54
CA TRP A 371 0.51 -8.72 41.44
C TRP A 371 1.25 -10.04 41.15
N LEU A 372 1.30 -10.46 39.88
CA LEU A 372 1.98 -11.71 39.50
C LEU A 372 3.48 -11.62 39.78
N ALA A 373 4.12 -10.48 39.48
CA ALA A 373 5.53 -10.25 39.80
C ALA A 373 5.78 -10.33 41.31
N GLY A 374 4.91 -9.74 42.13
CA GLY A 374 4.97 -9.83 43.59
C GLY A 374 4.92 -11.28 44.08
N LEU A 375 3.96 -12.08 43.59
CA LEU A 375 3.87 -13.48 43.97
C LEU A 375 5.09 -14.30 43.52
N MET A 376 5.62 -14.02 42.33
CA MET A 376 6.86 -14.63 41.84
C MET A 376 8.10 -14.25 42.68
N GLN A 377 8.03 -13.14 43.41
CA GLN A 377 9.03 -12.68 44.37
C GLN A 377 8.73 -13.09 45.82
N GLY A 378 7.68 -13.87 46.06
CA GLY A 378 7.31 -14.32 47.41
C GLY A 378 6.55 -13.28 48.24
N SER A 379 5.74 -12.40 47.62
CA SER A 379 4.92 -11.42 48.35
C SER A 379 3.92 -12.06 49.31
N GLU A 380 3.59 -13.34 49.10
CA GLU A 380 2.86 -14.19 50.04
C GLU A 380 3.71 -15.42 50.42
N PRO A 381 3.61 -15.96 51.65
CA PRO A 381 4.39 -17.12 52.07
C PRO A 381 4.25 -18.32 51.12
N GLY A 382 5.38 -18.73 50.52
CA GLY A 382 5.46 -19.87 49.60
C GLY A 382 4.83 -19.65 48.22
N SER A 383 4.49 -18.40 47.86
CA SER A 383 3.87 -18.10 46.57
C SER A 383 4.78 -18.33 45.37
N ASP A 384 6.07 -18.06 45.50
CA ASP A 384 7.11 -18.32 44.51
C ASP A 384 7.18 -19.81 44.12
N ALA A 385 7.15 -20.69 45.12
CA ALA A 385 7.18 -22.14 44.93
C ALA A 385 5.88 -22.65 44.28
N LYS A 386 4.72 -22.15 44.73
CA LYS A 386 3.41 -22.51 44.16
C LYS A 386 3.27 -22.08 42.69
N ILE A 387 3.76 -20.88 42.34
CA ILE A 387 3.75 -20.40 40.96
C ILE A 387 4.71 -21.20 40.09
N LYS A 388 5.92 -21.49 40.59
CA LYS A 388 6.87 -22.37 39.89
C LYS A 388 6.22 -23.72 39.62
N ASN A 389 5.57 -24.31 40.62
CA ASN A 389 4.87 -25.57 40.49
C ASN A 389 3.76 -25.51 39.43
N TYR A 390 2.95 -24.45 39.41
CA TYR A 390 1.93 -24.25 38.38
C TYR A 390 2.54 -24.20 36.98
N PHE A 391 3.53 -23.34 36.75
CA PHE A 391 4.11 -23.19 35.43
C PHE A 391 4.88 -24.42 34.95
N VAL A 392 5.54 -25.15 35.86
CA VAL A 392 6.27 -26.38 35.52
C VAL A 392 5.33 -27.56 35.28
N ASN A 393 4.31 -27.75 36.13
CA ASN A 393 3.48 -28.96 36.06
C ASN A 393 2.17 -28.78 35.28
N ALA A 394 1.59 -27.58 35.29
CA ALA A 394 0.36 -27.29 34.55
C ALA A 394 0.63 -26.74 33.16
N ALA A 395 1.56 -25.79 33.04
CA ALA A 395 1.91 -25.18 31.75
C ALA A 395 3.08 -25.89 31.05
N HIS A 396 3.64 -26.94 31.66
CA HIS A 396 4.72 -27.79 31.10
C HIS A 396 5.97 -27.02 30.65
N ILE A 397 6.36 -26.02 31.42
CA ILE A 397 7.58 -25.24 31.16
C ILE A 397 8.74 -25.88 31.91
N SER A 398 9.91 -26.02 31.28
CA SER A 398 11.10 -26.48 31.98
C SER A 398 11.48 -25.52 33.11
N GLY A 399 12.03 -26.04 34.21
CA GLY A 399 12.41 -25.20 35.36
C GLY A 399 13.37 -24.06 34.99
N GLY A 400 14.30 -24.31 34.07
CA GLY A 400 15.22 -23.27 33.58
C GLY A 400 14.55 -22.20 32.71
N ASN A 401 13.53 -22.54 31.91
CA ASN A 401 12.75 -21.55 31.18
C ASN A 401 11.79 -20.79 32.09
N TYR A 402 11.24 -21.45 33.11
CA TYR A 402 10.45 -20.77 34.15
C TYR A 402 11.28 -19.70 34.85
N ASP A 403 12.51 -20.00 35.28
CA ASP A 403 13.34 -19.03 36.01
C ASP A 403 13.61 -17.78 35.14
N LYS A 404 13.85 -17.95 33.84
CA LYS A 404 14.02 -16.83 32.89
C LYS A 404 12.71 -16.08 32.62
N LEU A 405 11.60 -16.78 32.51
CA LEU A 405 10.27 -16.17 32.38
C LEU A 405 9.96 -15.31 33.60
N ARG A 406 10.19 -15.85 34.81
CA ARG A 406 10.03 -15.15 36.08
C ARG A 406 10.84 -13.86 36.11
N ASP A 407 12.13 -13.94 35.78
CA ASP A 407 13.01 -12.77 35.76
C ASP A 407 12.54 -11.72 34.74
N SER A 408 12.04 -12.18 33.58
CA SER A 408 11.44 -11.30 32.57
C SER A 408 10.18 -10.61 33.07
N VAL A 409 9.24 -11.34 33.69
CA VAL A 409 8.01 -10.79 34.29
C VAL A 409 8.35 -9.73 35.34
N ILE A 410 9.26 -10.02 36.26
CA ILE A 410 9.70 -9.08 37.30
C ILE A 410 10.30 -7.82 36.67
N LYS A 411 11.14 -7.98 35.64
CA LYS A 411 11.75 -6.86 34.93
C LYS A 411 10.71 -5.97 34.24
N GLN A 412 9.75 -6.56 33.53
CA GLN A 412 8.71 -5.77 32.84
C GLN A 412 7.79 -5.08 33.84
N ALA A 413 7.42 -5.76 34.94
CA ALA A 413 6.63 -5.18 36.01
C ALA A 413 7.33 -3.96 36.63
N ALA A 414 8.61 -4.10 37.00
CA ALA A 414 9.40 -2.99 37.55
C ALA A 414 9.55 -1.83 36.55
N SER A 415 9.82 -2.13 35.28
CA SER A 415 9.94 -1.11 34.23
C SER A 415 8.65 -0.30 34.06
N LEU A 416 7.49 -0.97 34.03
CA LEU A 416 6.20 -0.29 33.90
C LEU A 416 5.84 0.51 35.15
N LYS A 417 6.09 -0.05 36.34
CA LYS A 417 5.88 0.64 37.62
C LYS A 417 6.67 1.96 37.68
N ASN A 418 7.96 1.92 37.34
CA ASN A 418 8.80 3.12 37.33
C ASN A 418 8.26 4.20 36.39
N ARG A 419 7.74 3.81 35.22
CA ARG A 419 7.19 4.74 34.23
C ARG A 419 5.83 5.32 34.65
N VAL A 420 5.00 4.54 35.33
CA VAL A 420 3.75 5.03 35.93
C VAL A 420 4.06 6.01 37.08
N GLU A 421 4.99 5.67 37.96
CA GLU A 421 5.42 6.54 39.07
C GLU A 421 6.05 7.85 38.56
N ALA A 422 6.81 7.78 37.46
CA ALA A 422 7.37 8.95 36.78
C ALA A 422 6.33 9.76 35.97
N LYS A 423 5.05 9.34 35.96
CA LYS A 423 3.98 9.92 35.14
C LYS A 423 4.27 9.92 33.63
N ASP A 424 5.16 9.03 33.20
CA ASP A 424 5.41 8.76 31.79
C ASP A 424 4.30 7.88 31.19
N ILE A 425 3.66 7.04 32.01
CA ILE A 425 2.48 6.26 31.61
C ILE A 425 1.25 6.66 32.43
N GLN A 426 0.12 6.79 31.75
CA GLN A 426 -1.22 6.92 32.32
C GLN A 426 -1.97 5.59 32.23
N LEU A 427 -2.80 5.31 33.23
CA LEU A 427 -3.62 4.09 33.33
C LEU A 427 -5.06 4.36 32.90
N ASP A 428 -5.22 4.87 31.68
CA ASP A 428 -6.48 5.43 31.14
C ASP A 428 -6.94 4.77 29.83
N LEU A 429 -6.29 3.67 29.42
CA LEU A 429 -6.68 2.89 28.25
C LEU A 429 -7.75 1.85 28.62
N ASP A 430 -9.03 2.25 28.59
CA ASP A 430 -10.15 1.45 29.08
C ASP A 430 -11.29 1.35 28.04
N PHE A 431 -11.20 0.37 27.13
CA PHE A 431 -12.19 0.14 26.09
C PHE A 431 -13.56 -0.28 26.67
N GLU A 432 -13.58 -1.26 27.58
CA GLU A 432 -14.83 -1.77 28.14
C GLU A 432 -15.54 -0.73 29.00
N GLY A 433 -14.82 -0.05 29.89
CA GLY A 433 -15.39 0.99 30.72
C GLY A 433 -15.85 2.19 29.91
N THR A 434 -15.21 2.49 28.78
CA THR A 434 -15.69 3.48 27.82
C THR A 434 -17.04 3.07 27.24
N LEU A 435 -17.19 1.86 26.70
CA LEU A 435 -18.47 1.38 26.18
C LEU A 435 -19.57 1.34 27.26
N LYS A 436 -19.25 0.91 28.48
CA LYS A 436 -20.18 0.91 29.61
C LYS A 436 -20.65 2.33 29.95
N LYS A 437 -19.74 3.31 29.96
CA LYS A 437 -20.08 4.72 30.23
C LYS A 437 -20.92 5.34 29.13
N LEU A 438 -20.61 5.05 27.86
CA LEU A 438 -21.34 5.55 26.70
C LEU A 438 -22.80 5.12 26.72
N TYR A 439 -23.07 3.87 27.12
CA TYR A 439 -24.40 3.27 27.09
C TYR A 439 -25.05 3.10 28.48
N ALA A 440 -24.56 3.81 29.49
CA ALA A 440 -25.07 3.68 30.86
C ALA A 440 -26.56 4.02 30.95
N LYS A 441 -27.03 5.03 30.21
CA LYS A 441 -28.43 5.46 30.21
C LYS A 441 -29.35 4.43 29.56
N GLU A 442 -28.91 3.78 28.49
CA GLU A 442 -29.62 2.73 27.78
C GLU A 442 -29.70 1.46 28.63
N VAL A 443 -28.63 1.15 29.38
CA VAL A 443 -28.63 0.07 30.39
C VAL A 443 -29.65 0.37 31.49
N GLU A 444 -29.61 1.56 32.08
CA GLU A 444 -30.57 2.00 33.11
C GLU A 444 -32.03 1.95 32.60
N ALA A 445 -32.28 2.41 31.36
CA ALA A 445 -33.59 2.36 30.72
C ALA A 445 -34.08 0.93 30.46
N SER A 446 -33.18 0.02 30.08
CA SER A 446 -33.49 -1.40 29.86
C SER A 446 -33.80 -2.16 31.15
N GLN A 447 -33.25 -1.70 32.28
CA GLN A 447 -33.49 -2.26 33.61
C GLN A 447 -34.74 -1.67 34.28
N GLY A 448 -35.33 -0.62 33.69
CA GLY A 448 -36.43 0.16 34.25
C GLY A 448 -37.81 0.01 33.59
N LYS A 449 -38.05 -0.93 32.66
CA LYS A 449 -39.37 -1.08 32.00
C LYS A 449 -40.04 -2.46 32.19
N PRO A 450 -41.28 -2.52 32.70
CA PRO A 450 -42.23 -3.58 32.39
C PRO A 450 -42.74 -3.43 30.95
N SER A 451 -43.10 -4.57 30.36
CA SER A 451 -43.64 -4.77 29.00
C SER A 451 -44.88 -3.92 28.70
N ASP A 452 -44.93 -3.25 27.55
CA ASP A 452 -46.16 -3.18 26.75
C ASP A 452 -45.93 -2.79 25.28
N VAL A 453 -46.87 -3.25 24.46
CA VAL A 453 -46.88 -3.44 23.00
C VAL A 453 -47.42 -2.22 22.22
N THR A 454 -47.05 -2.05 20.94
CA THR A 454 -47.88 -1.75 19.73
C THR A 454 -47.24 -0.81 18.68
N ASP A 455 -46.87 -1.41 17.53
CA ASP A 455 -47.27 -1.14 16.13
C ASP A 455 -46.98 0.17 15.34
N PRO A 456 -46.91 0.10 13.98
CA PRO A 456 -45.95 0.85 13.15
C PRO A 456 -46.53 1.66 11.94
N VAL A 457 -45.60 2.22 11.13
CA VAL A 457 -45.66 2.53 9.66
C VAL A 457 -46.12 3.95 9.19
N ASN A 458 -45.25 4.69 8.45
CA ASN A 458 -45.36 5.05 7.00
C ASN A 458 -44.21 6.00 6.51
N PRO A 459 -44.00 6.20 5.18
CA PRO A 459 -42.69 6.42 4.54
C PRO A 459 -42.54 7.81 3.85
N SER A 460 -41.36 8.02 3.25
CA SER A 460 -40.91 9.21 2.50
C SER A 460 -41.55 9.42 1.10
N PRO A 461 -41.38 10.62 0.48
CA PRO A 461 -42.07 11.07 -0.73
C PRO A 461 -41.31 10.87 -2.06
N SER A 462 -42.02 11.04 -3.18
CA SER A 462 -41.54 10.98 -4.57
C SER A 462 -41.26 12.36 -5.20
N PRO A 463 -40.51 12.43 -6.34
CA PRO A 463 -39.94 13.64 -6.95
C PRO A 463 -40.65 14.10 -8.25
N ASP A 464 -40.36 15.31 -8.76
CA ASP A 464 -40.43 15.69 -10.20
C ASP A 464 -39.82 17.10 -10.47
N ASN A 465 -38.90 17.22 -11.44
CA ASN A 465 -39.01 18.05 -12.68
C ASN A 465 -37.67 18.27 -13.43
N VAL A 466 -37.75 18.47 -14.77
CA VAL A 466 -36.68 18.36 -15.80
C VAL A 466 -36.53 19.65 -16.66
N THR A 467 -35.27 19.98 -17.04
CA THR A 467 -34.72 20.75 -18.23
C THR A 467 -34.95 22.27 -18.43
N PRO A 468 -34.16 23.04 -19.27
CA PRO A 468 -33.14 22.65 -20.28
C PRO A 468 -31.80 23.48 -20.37
N THR A 469 -30.92 23.02 -21.28
CA THR A 469 -29.58 23.48 -21.75
C THR A 469 -29.58 24.80 -22.56
N PRO A 470 -28.39 25.41 -22.82
CA PRO A 470 -27.91 25.49 -24.23
C PRO A 470 -26.38 25.34 -24.44
N THR A 471 -25.98 24.98 -25.68
CA THR A 471 -24.62 24.91 -26.26
C THR A 471 -24.22 26.26 -26.91
N PRO A 472 -22.92 26.57 -27.17
CA PRO A 472 -22.39 26.36 -28.54
C PRO A 472 -20.86 26.06 -28.68
N ALA A 473 -20.55 25.24 -29.72
CA ALA A 473 -19.47 25.21 -30.74
C ALA A 473 -17.99 25.64 -30.49
N PRO A 474 -17.01 25.08 -31.26
CA PRO A 474 -15.60 24.92 -30.88
C PRO A 474 -14.60 25.89 -31.55
N GLN A 475 -13.47 26.16 -30.90
CA GLN A 475 -12.27 26.82 -31.47
C GLN A 475 -10.97 26.08 -31.07
N GLN A 476 -10.01 25.98 -32.00
CA GLN A 476 -8.69 25.36 -31.83
C GLN A 476 -7.66 26.29 -31.13
N PRO A 477 -6.57 25.76 -30.53
CA PRO A 477 -5.88 26.36 -29.40
C PRO A 477 -4.54 27.05 -29.73
N ASP A 478 -4.29 28.16 -29.03
CA ASP A 478 -3.00 28.83 -28.84
C ASP A 478 -2.23 28.19 -27.65
N LEU A 479 -0.91 28.18 -27.69
CA LEU A 479 -0.04 27.34 -26.85
C LEU A 479 0.38 27.98 -25.51
N ASN A 480 -0.13 29.15 -25.16
CA ASN A 480 0.17 29.86 -23.89
C ASN A 480 -1.07 30.34 -23.11
N THR A 481 -2.28 30.00 -23.55
CA THR A 481 -3.52 30.29 -22.82
C THR A 481 -3.79 29.19 -21.80
N PRO A 482 -4.36 29.50 -20.62
CA PRO A 482 -4.92 28.48 -19.72
C PRO A 482 -5.77 27.50 -20.53
N ARG A 483 -5.42 26.22 -20.51
CA ARG A 483 -6.16 25.22 -21.25
C ARG A 483 -7.45 24.93 -20.49
N GLU A 484 -8.59 25.20 -21.11
CA GLU A 484 -9.87 24.71 -20.63
C GLU A 484 -9.91 23.18 -20.70
N ARG A 485 -10.68 22.55 -19.83
CA ARG A 485 -10.91 21.11 -19.87
C ARG A 485 -11.42 20.71 -21.26
N GLU A 486 -10.72 19.82 -21.95
CA GLU A 486 -11.14 19.32 -23.26
C GLU A 486 -11.66 17.89 -23.14
N ILE A 487 -12.80 17.62 -23.78
CA ILE A 487 -13.45 16.31 -23.78
C ILE A 487 -13.53 15.82 -25.23
N THR A 488 -12.97 14.66 -25.50
CA THR A 488 -13.16 13.91 -26.74
C THR A 488 -14.11 12.75 -26.49
N GLU A 489 -15.12 12.62 -27.34
CA GLU A 489 -16.11 11.55 -27.26
C GLU A 489 -15.76 10.40 -28.20
N HIS A 490 -15.98 9.17 -27.74
CA HIS A 490 -15.85 7.95 -28.53
C HIS A 490 -17.11 7.11 -28.35
N THR A 491 -17.66 6.56 -29.42
CA THR A 491 -18.86 5.73 -29.33
C THR A 491 -18.49 4.26 -29.29
N ALA A 492 -18.85 3.57 -28.20
CA ALA A 492 -18.75 2.12 -28.11
C ALA A 492 -19.73 1.42 -29.07
N PRO A 493 -19.51 0.15 -29.44
CA PRO A 493 -20.38 -0.57 -30.38
C PRO A 493 -21.85 -0.66 -29.98
N ASN A 494 -22.16 -0.56 -28.68
CA ASN A 494 -23.51 -0.56 -28.14
C ASN A 494 -24.15 0.85 -28.06
N GLY A 495 -23.47 1.89 -28.55
CA GLY A 495 -23.92 3.28 -28.53
C GLY A 495 -23.54 4.07 -27.27
N THR A 496 -22.87 3.46 -26.28
CA THR A 496 -22.37 4.19 -25.10
C THR A 496 -21.32 5.22 -25.51
N VAL A 497 -21.49 6.49 -25.09
CA VAL A 497 -20.54 7.57 -25.37
C VAL A 497 -19.49 7.66 -24.27
N GLU A 498 -18.25 7.33 -24.59
CA GLU A 498 -17.08 7.37 -23.72
C GLU A 498 -16.30 8.66 -23.82
N LEU A 499 -15.86 9.16 -22.67
CA LEU A 499 -15.18 10.44 -22.55
C LEU A 499 -13.68 10.20 -22.39
N ALA A 500 -12.88 10.86 -23.20
CA ALA A 500 -11.45 11.05 -22.98
C ALA A 500 -11.26 12.52 -22.60
N THR A 501 -11.01 12.77 -21.32
CA THR A 501 -10.90 14.12 -20.76
C THR A 501 -9.43 14.46 -20.58
N ARG A 502 -8.98 15.49 -21.30
CA ARG A 502 -7.72 16.17 -21.03
C ARG A 502 -7.98 17.21 -19.95
N PRO A 503 -7.47 17.02 -18.72
CA PRO A 503 -7.75 17.97 -17.68
C PRO A 503 -7.14 19.34 -18.01
N SER A 504 -7.75 20.39 -17.50
CA SER A 504 -7.20 21.75 -17.60
C SER A 504 -5.79 21.82 -17.00
N THR A 505 -5.01 22.84 -17.38
CA THR A 505 -3.70 23.07 -16.76
C THR A 505 -3.84 23.41 -15.28
N PHE A 506 -2.79 23.17 -14.50
CA PHE A 506 -2.76 23.58 -13.09
C PHE A 506 -3.11 25.08 -12.96
N PRO A 507 -4.00 25.48 -12.03
CA PRO A 507 -4.47 26.85 -11.93
C PRO A 507 -3.33 27.86 -11.78
N GLY A 508 -3.29 28.86 -12.66
CA GLY A 508 -2.25 29.91 -12.64
C GLY A 508 -0.88 29.48 -13.17
N HIS A 509 -0.73 28.22 -13.60
CA HIS A 509 0.55 27.67 -14.06
C HIS A 509 0.43 26.89 -15.39
N PRO A 510 -0.04 27.50 -16.50
CA PRO A 510 -0.04 26.83 -17.80
C PRO A 510 1.37 26.59 -18.37
N GLU A 511 2.35 27.40 -17.99
CA GLU A 511 3.73 27.38 -18.50
C GLU A 511 4.54 26.14 -18.10
N ILE A 512 4.07 25.35 -17.14
CA ILE A 512 4.78 24.13 -16.68
C ILE A 512 4.57 22.93 -17.62
N TYR A 513 3.66 23.04 -18.60
CA TYR A 513 3.37 21.99 -19.58
C TYR A 513 4.02 22.32 -20.92
N SER A 514 4.71 21.36 -21.50
CA SER A 514 5.35 21.52 -22.81
C SER A 514 4.36 21.32 -23.96
N LYS A 515 4.74 21.75 -25.18
CA LYS A 515 3.98 21.42 -26.40
C LYS A 515 3.85 19.91 -26.60
N LYS A 516 4.92 19.17 -26.29
CA LYS A 516 4.95 17.70 -26.38
C LYS A 516 3.95 17.04 -25.43
N ASP A 517 3.74 17.61 -24.24
CA ASP A 517 2.72 17.14 -23.30
C ASP A 517 1.31 17.28 -23.91
N ALA A 518 0.99 18.47 -24.43
CA ALA A 518 -0.30 18.74 -25.05
C ALA A 518 -0.54 17.85 -26.28
N GLU A 519 0.47 17.65 -27.12
CA GLU A 519 0.40 16.73 -28.27
C GLU A 519 0.17 15.29 -27.82
N LYS A 520 0.90 14.82 -26.80
CA LYS A 520 0.75 13.45 -26.31
C LYS A 520 -0.62 13.22 -25.68
N GLU A 521 -1.14 14.15 -24.90
CA GLU A 521 -2.49 14.07 -24.37
C GLU A 521 -3.57 14.05 -25.47
N LYS A 522 -3.40 14.83 -26.54
CA LYS A 522 -4.28 14.78 -27.73
C LYS A 522 -4.20 13.42 -28.42
N GLU A 523 -2.99 12.87 -28.56
CA GLU A 523 -2.80 11.52 -29.10
C GLU A 523 -3.52 10.48 -28.24
N LEU A 524 -3.41 10.56 -26.91
CA LEU A 524 -4.13 9.67 -25.99
C LEU A 524 -5.65 9.86 -26.10
N ALA A 525 -6.12 11.10 -26.18
CA ALA A 525 -7.54 11.41 -26.26
C ALA A 525 -8.16 10.96 -27.59
N ALA A 526 -7.38 10.88 -28.66
CA ALA A 526 -7.81 10.38 -29.96
C ALA A 526 -7.86 8.84 -30.08
N ILE A 527 -7.39 8.10 -29.06
CA ILE A 527 -7.43 6.64 -29.09
C ILE A 527 -8.88 6.14 -28.93
N ASP A 528 -9.45 5.68 -30.04
CA ASP A 528 -10.67 4.88 -30.05
C ASP A 528 -10.34 3.41 -29.73
N PHE A 529 -10.89 2.90 -28.62
CA PHE A 529 -10.68 1.53 -28.15
C PHE A 529 -11.31 0.45 -29.04
N TYR A 530 -12.25 0.80 -29.91
CA TYR A 530 -13.09 -0.15 -30.64
C TYR A 530 -12.80 -0.20 -32.12
N ASN A 531 -12.72 0.98 -32.76
CA ASN A 531 -12.50 1.11 -34.20
C ASN A 531 -11.27 1.98 -34.52
N GLY A 532 -10.49 2.34 -33.51
CA GLY A 532 -9.35 3.22 -33.66
C GLY A 532 -8.27 2.64 -34.58
N LYS A 533 -7.69 3.55 -35.35
CA LYS A 533 -6.44 3.34 -36.08
C LYS A 533 -5.46 4.45 -35.72
N THR A 534 -4.19 4.10 -35.63
CA THR A 534 -3.10 5.07 -35.56
C THR A 534 -2.98 5.85 -36.88
N LYS A 535 -2.21 6.95 -36.87
CA LYS A 535 -1.87 7.72 -38.07
C LYS A 535 -1.22 6.87 -39.17
N ASP A 536 -0.50 5.81 -38.78
CA ASP A 536 0.16 4.87 -39.69
C ASP A 536 -0.77 3.72 -40.15
N GLY A 537 -2.08 3.80 -39.85
CA GLY A 537 -3.09 2.82 -40.25
C GLY A 537 -3.13 1.53 -39.41
N LEU A 538 -2.32 1.41 -38.36
CA LEU A 538 -2.34 0.27 -37.43
C LEU A 538 -3.59 0.29 -36.54
N ASP A 539 -4.21 -0.87 -36.32
CA ASP A 539 -5.37 -1.05 -35.47
C ASP A 539 -5.02 -0.92 -33.98
N ILE A 540 -5.93 -0.31 -33.22
CA ILE A 540 -5.88 -0.29 -31.77
C ILE A 540 -6.47 -1.60 -31.21
N VAL A 541 -5.72 -2.27 -30.34
CA VAL A 541 -6.15 -3.49 -29.64
C VAL A 541 -5.84 -3.39 -28.15
N LEU A 542 -6.82 -3.75 -27.32
CA LEU A 542 -6.70 -3.81 -25.87
C LEU A 542 -6.31 -5.22 -25.42
N ILE A 543 -5.25 -5.32 -24.62
CA ILE A 543 -4.76 -6.61 -24.10
C ILE A 543 -4.75 -6.56 -22.57
N PRO A 544 -5.44 -7.47 -21.87
CA PRO A 544 -5.41 -7.53 -20.41
C PRO A 544 -4.00 -7.79 -19.86
N LYS A 545 -3.62 -7.08 -18.80
CA LYS A 545 -2.36 -7.31 -18.07
C LYS A 545 -2.46 -8.59 -17.23
N THR A 546 -1.87 -9.68 -17.73
CA THR A 546 -1.92 -11.02 -17.12
C THR A 546 -0.69 -11.38 -16.28
N TYR A 547 0.38 -10.59 -16.36
CA TYR A 547 1.65 -10.82 -15.64
C TYR A 547 2.01 -9.71 -14.63
N SER A 548 1.11 -8.74 -14.44
CA SER A 548 1.26 -7.68 -13.43
C SER A 548 0.76 -8.14 -12.06
N THR A 549 1.01 -7.36 -11.01
CA THR A 549 0.43 -7.52 -9.68
C THR A 549 -1.01 -7.00 -9.59
N SER A 550 -1.45 -6.19 -10.57
CA SER A 550 -2.80 -5.62 -10.63
C SER A 550 -3.43 -5.64 -12.03
N PRO A 551 -4.77 -5.72 -12.12
CA PRO A 551 -5.51 -5.56 -13.37
C PRO A 551 -5.24 -4.24 -14.08
N GLY A 552 -5.55 -4.23 -15.38
CA GLY A 552 -5.38 -3.10 -16.28
C GLY A 552 -5.30 -3.57 -17.73
N LEU A 553 -5.45 -2.65 -18.66
CA LEU A 553 -5.39 -2.94 -20.09
C LEU A 553 -4.17 -2.26 -20.71
N ASN A 554 -3.39 -3.00 -21.48
CA ASN A 554 -2.38 -2.43 -22.36
C ASN A 554 -3.04 -2.09 -23.70
N VAL A 555 -2.75 -0.90 -24.22
CA VAL A 555 -3.20 -0.45 -25.54
C VAL A 555 -2.06 -0.67 -26.52
N HIS A 556 -2.29 -1.50 -27.53
CA HIS A 556 -1.33 -1.83 -28.57
C HIS A 556 -1.76 -1.27 -29.92
N ALA A 557 -0.78 -0.81 -30.70
CA ALA A 557 -0.93 -0.50 -32.11
C ALA A 557 -0.39 -1.68 -32.94
N VAL A 558 -1.26 -2.34 -33.70
CA VAL A 558 -0.92 -3.60 -34.39
C VAL A 558 -1.47 -3.63 -35.81
N LYS A 559 -0.84 -4.41 -36.69
CA LYS A 559 -1.44 -4.78 -37.96
C LYS A 559 -2.35 -5.98 -37.72
N LEU A 560 -3.66 -5.76 -37.61
CA LEU A 560 -4.60 -6.83 -37.32
C LEU A 560 -4.71 -7.78 -38.53
N PRO A 561 -4.53 -9.11 -38.35
CA PRO A 561 -4.69 -10.06 -39.45
C PRO A 561 -6.11 -10.00 -40.06
N ALA A 562 -6.20 -10.19 -41.37
CA ALA A 562 -7.49 -10.17 -42.07
C ALA A 562 -8.47 -11.21 -41.47
N GLY A 563 -9.69 -10.77 -41.15
CA GLY A 563 -10.73 -11.61 -40.56
C GLY A 563 -10.56 -11.90 -39.05
N MET A 564 -9.48 -11.44 -38.41
CA MET A 564 -9.27 -11.62 -36.98
C MET A 564 -9.98 -10.51 -36.19
N SER A 565 -10.73 -10.89 -35.15
CA SER A 565 -11.31 -9.92 -34.22
C SER A 565 -10.27 -9.38 -33.24
N ARG A 566 -10.47 -8.16 -32.70
CA ARG A 566 -9.61 -7.57 -31.67
C ARG A 566 -9.52 -8.44 -30.41
N LEU A 567 -10.64 -9.05 -30.00
CA LEU A 567 -10.68 -9.93 -28.82
C LEU A 567 -9.91 -11.23 -29.06
N SER A 568 -10.06 -11.84 -30.24
CA SER A 568 -9.29 -13.05 -30.62
C SER A 568 -7.78 -12.74 -30.70
N TYR A 569 -7.42 -11.55 -31.20
CA TYR A 569 -6.03 -11.10 -31.17
C TYR A 569 -5.53 -10.95 -29.73
N ALA A 570 -6.30 -10.29 -28.86
CA ALA A 570 -5.95 -10.14 -27.44
C ALA A 570 -5.76 -11.50 -26.76
N GLU A 571 -6.66 -12.46 -27.00
CA GLU A 571 -6.56 -13.82 -26.45
C GLU A 571 -5.25 -14.50 -26.85
N ALA A 572 -4.88 -14.41 -28.14
CA ALA A 572 -3.63 -14.96 -28.65
C ALA A 572 -2.37 -14.27 -28.11
N HIS A 573 -2.49 -13.04 -27.59
CA HIS A 573 -1.38 -12.18 -27.18
C HIS A 573 -1.32 -11.88 -25.68
N THR A 574 -2.05 -12.63 -24.85
CA THR A 574 -2.06 -12.51 -23.38
C THR A 574 -0.86 -13.19 -22.69
N GLY A 575 0.17 -13.63 -23.43
CA GLY A 575 1.35 -14.36 -22.97
C GLY A 575 2.62 -13.52 -22.71
N LYS A 576 3.53 -13.97 -21.82
CA LYS A 576 4.78 -13.24 -21.45
C LYS A 576 5.85 -13.23 -22.55
N GLY A 577 5.60 -13.92 -23.67
CA GLY A 577 6.61 -14.24 -24.69
C GLY A 577 6.33 -13.70 -26.09
N HIS A 578 5.48 -12.68 -26.26
CA HIS A 578 5.23 -12.13 -27.60
C HIS A 578 6.35 -11.20 -28.05
N SER A 579 6.65 -11.27 -29.35
CA SER A 579 7.82 -10.69 -30.01
C SER A 579 7.85 -9.16 -29.92
N SER A 580 9.05 -8.61 -30.10
CA SER A 580 9.40 -7.19 -30.22
C SER A 580 8.69 -6.41 -31.34
N GLU A 581 7.73 -7.03 -32.05
CA GLU A 581 7.00 -6.41 -33.17
C GLU A 581 5.70 -5.70 -32.75
N VAL A 582 5.20 -5.93 -31.53
CA VAL A 582 3.93 -5.37 -31.05
C VAL A 582 4.16 -4.13 -30.18
N LYS A 583 3.94 -2.94 -30.74
CA LYS A 583 4.16 -1.66 -30.03
C LYS A 583 3.03 -1.36 -29.04
N MET A 584 3.32 -1.45 -27.74
CA MET A 584 2.48 -0.87 -26.69
C MET A 584 2.59 0.66 -26.73
N ILE A 585 1.45 1.35 -26.78
CA ILE A 585 1.40 2.82 -26.89
C ILE A 585 0.85 3.50 -25.64
N ALA A 586 0.00 2.81 -24.88
CA ALA A 586 -0.59 3.35 -23.66
C ALA A 586 -1.03 2.24 -22.69
N LYS A 587 -1.37 2.62 -21.46
CA LYS A 587 -1.89 1.76 -20.40
C LYS A 587 -3.16 2.40 -19.84
N TYR A 588 -4.25 1.64 -19.81
CA TYR A 588 -5.50 2.02 -19.16
C TYR A 588 -5.61 1.32 -17.81
N LYS A 589 -5.85 2.11 -16.76
CA LYS A 589 -5.85 1.68 -15.37
C LYS A 589 -7.01 2.31 -14.61
N GLN A 590 -7.78 1.47 -13.93
CA GLN A 590 -8.94 1.79 -13.11
C GLN A 590 -8.62 1.57 -11.63
N SER A 591 -9.33 2.27 -10.75
CA SER A 591 -9.23 2.05 -9.30
C SER A 591 -9.82 0.68 -8.92
N ILE A 592 -9.25 0.02 -7.91
CA ILE A 592 -9.76 -1.26 -7.39
C ILE A 592 -9.98 -1.09 -5.88
N PRO A 593 -11.22 -1.01 -5.40
CA PRO A 593 -11.53 -0.67 -3.99
C PRO A 593 -10.93 -1.62 -2.96
N THR A 594 -10.70 -2.87 -3.34
CA THR A 594 -10.15 -3.94 -2.49
C THR A 594 -8.63 -4.04 -2.55
N HIS A 595 -7.96 -3.18 -3.33
CA HIS A 595 -6.53 -3.30 -3.60
C HIS A 595 -5.84 -1.93 -3.68
N PHE A 596 -4.51 -1.95 -3.77
CA PHE A 596 -3.69 -0.75 -3.88
C PHE A 596 -3.66 -0.12 -5.28
N THR A 597 -4.57 -0.45 -6.19
CA THR A 597 -4.58 0.15 -7.54
C THR A 597 -5.53 1.36 -7.56
N TYR A 598 -5.01 2.54 -7.86
CA TYR A 598 -5.72 3.80 -7.73
C TYR A 598 -5.43 4.75 -8.90
N SER A 599 -6.41 4.93 -9.78
CA SER A 599 -6.24 5.73 -11.00
C SER A 599 -5.98 7.22 -10.73
N PRO A 600 -6.59 7.88 -9.73
CA PRO A 600 -6.26 9.29 -9.42
C PRO A 600 -4.78 9.49 -9.07
N SER A 601 -4.13 8.49 -8.49
CA SER A 601 -2.69 8.58 -8.21
C SER A 601 -1.86 8.73 -9.50
N ILE A 602 -2.17 7.95 -10.55
CA ILE A 602 -1.43 7.96 -11.82
C ILE A 602 -1.42 9.36 -12.45
N ILE A 603 -2.60 9.99 -12.57
CA ILE A 603 -2.70 11.32 -13.15
C ILE A 603 -2.17 12.40 -12.19
N GLY A 604 -2.30 12.20 -10.88
CA GLY A 604 -1.68 13.06 -9.86
C GLY A 604 -0.16 13.12 -10.00
N TYR A 605 0.51 11.99 -10.25
CA TYR A 605 1.95 11.96 -10.51
C TYR A 605 2.36 12.74 -11.76
N TYR A 606 1.58 12.64 -12.85
CA TYR A 606 1.85 13.38 -14.07
C TYR A 606 1.83 14.89 -13.81
N TYR A 607 0.75 15.40 -13.20
CA TYR A 607 0.63 16.84 -12.91
C TYR A 607 1.62 17.32 -11.84
N LEU A 608 1.90 16.51 -10.81
CA LEU A 608 2.91 16.82 -9.80
C LEU A 608 4.32 16.92 -10.42
N SER A 609 4.66 16.01 -11.34
CA SER A 609 5.98 16.03 -12.00
C SER A 609 6.23 17.31 -12.78
N ARG A 610 5.21 17.81 -13.49
CA ARG A 610 5.28 19.07 -14.26
C ARG A 610 5.39 20.27 -13.34
N PHE A 611 4.62 20.27 -12.24
CA PHE A 611 4.70 21.35 -11.25
C PHE A 611 6.11 21.42 -10.64
N LEU A 612 6.65 20.30 -10.17
CA LEU A 612 7.95 20.24 -9.50
C LEU A 612 9.16 20.28 -10.46
N ASP A 613 8.96 20.09 -11.76
CA ASP A 613 10.05 19.77 -12.72
C ASP A 613 10.92 18.60 -12.23
N ALA A 614 10.26 17.59 -11.68
CA ALA A 614 10.89 16.50 -10.96
C ALA A 614 10.27 15.17 -11.39
N GLY A 615 11.11 14.15 -11.53
CA GLY A 615 10.70 12.80 -11.92
C GLY A 615 10.16 12.70 -13.35
N HIS A 616 10.65 11.74 -14.12
CA HIS A 616 10.15 11.51 -15.48
C HIS A 616 8.85 10.69 -15.45
N VAL A 617 7.70 11.38 -15.51
CA VAL A 617 6.37 10.76 -15.63
C VAL A 617 5.76 11.07 -17.00
N GLU A 618 5.28 10.01 -17.67
CA GLU A 618 4.61 10.11 -18.98
C GLU A 618 3.21 10.76 -18.87
N PRO A 619 2.77 11.52 -19.90
CA PRO A 619 1.45 12.15 -19.93
C PRO A 619 0.29 11.18 -19.72
N ALA A 620 -0.72 11.65 -19.00
CA ALA A 620 -1.89 10.87 -18.63
C ALA A 620 -3.17 11.70 -18.73
N ILE A 621 -4.27 11.06 -19.12
CA ILE A 621 -5.61 11.67 -19.24
C ILE A 621 -6.65 10.82 -18.50
N VAL A 622 -7.77 11.43 -18.12
CA VAL A 622 -8.93 10.69 -17.60
C VAL A 622 -9.67 10.05 -18.77
N ARG A 623 -10.04 8.77 -18.64
CA ARG A 623 -10.73 8.02 -19.68
C ARG A 623 -11.86 7.19 -19.08
N THR A 624 -13.04 7.20 -19.70
CA THR A 624 -14.09 6.22 -19.43
C THR A 624 -14.09 5.09 -20.46
N MET A 625 -14.55 3.92 -20.05
CA MET A 625 -14.71 2.74 -20.91
C MET A 625 -16.07 2.08 -20.66
N ASP A 626 -16.77 1.66 -21.70
CA ASP A 626 -18.02 0.93 -21.63
C ASP A 626 -17.82 -0.41 -20.91
N VAL A 627 -18.65 -0.64 -19.90
CA VAL A 627 -18.53 -1.81 -19.04
C VAL A 627 -18.83 -3.09 -19.82
N SER A 628 -19.75 -3.06 -20.79
CA SER A 628 -20.06 -4.25 -21.60
C SER A 628 -18.88 -4.68 -22.47
N ALA A 629 -18.13 -3.71 -23.00
CA ALA A 629 -16.91 -3.98 -23.74
C ALA A 629 -15.71 -4.35 -22.85
N HIS A 630 -15.68 -3.87 -21.60
CA HIS A 630 -14.68 -4.26 -20.61
C HIS A 630 -14.82 -5.71 -20.16
N LYS A 631 -16.05 -6.21 -19.93
CA LYS A 631 -16.34 -7.58 -19.45
C LYS A 631 -15.56 -8.71 -20.15
N PRO A 632 -15.57 -8.84 -21.49
CA PRO A 632 -14.84 -9.92 -22.16
C PRO A 632 -13.32 -9.82 -21.96
N LEU A 633 -12.77 -8.61 -21.82
CA LEU A 633 -11.35 -8.41 -21.52
C LEU A 633 -11.05 -8.77 -20.05
N ALA A 634 -11.94 -8.45 -19.13
CA ALA A 634 -11.82 -8.84 -17.73
C ALA A 634 -11.95 -10.36 -17.54
N ASP A 635 -12.85 -11.02 -18.27
CA ASP A 635 -12.97 -12.48 -18.32
C ASP A 635 -11.69 -13.13 -18.87
N LEU A 636 -11.12 -12.55 -19.93
CA LEU A 636 -9.83 -12.99 -20.47
C LEU A 636 -8.68 -12.79 -19.46
N GLY A 637 -8.63 -11.64 -18.77
CA GLY A 637 -7.67 -11.37 -17.70
C GLY A 637 -7.78 -12.40 -16.56
N LYS A 638 -9.00 -12.68 -16.10
CA LYS A 638 -9.30 -13.72 -15.11
C LYS A 638 -8.87 -15.12 -15.58
N ALA A 639 -9.08 -15.45 -16.86
CA ALA A 639 -8.71 -16.75 -17.39
C ALA A 639 -7.18 -16.93 -17.50
N LYS A 640 -6.47 -15.89 -17.94
CA LYS A 640 -5.05 -15.97 -18.37
C LYS A 640 -4.04 -15.42 -17.35
N ALA A 641 -4.47 -14.73 -16.29
CA ALA A 641 -3.57 -14.18 -15.28
C ALA A 641 -2.67 -15.25 -14.63
N ALA A 642 -1.34 -15.04 -14.69
CA ALA A 642 -0.36 -16.04 -14.26
C ALA A 642 -0.25 -16.19 -12.74
N GLY A 643 -0.44 -15.09 -11.99
CA GLY A 643 -0.40 -15.08 -10.52
C GLY A 643 -1.79 -15.18 -9.89
N SER A 644 -1.90 -15.88 -8.75
CA SER A 644 -3.18 -16.01 -8.04
C SER A 644 -3.74 -14.66 -7.55
N ASN A 645 -2.87 -13.72 -7.17
CA ASN A 645 -3.29 -12.38 -6.76
C ASN A 645 -3.94 -11.60 -7.92
N ASN A 646 -3.23 -11.52 -9.06
CA ASN A 646 -3.76 -10.85 -10.25
C ASN A 646 -5.07 -11.51 -10.73
N ARG A 647 -5.12 -12.85 -10.76
CA ARG A 647 -6.33 -13.60 -11.12
C ARG A 647 -7.51 -13.28 -10.18
N GLN A 648 -7.25 -13.20 -8.89
CA GLN A 648 -8.26 -12.83 -7.90
C GLN A 648 -8.77 -11.41 -8.16
N GLN A 649 -7.88 -10.45 -8.37
CA GLN A 649 -8.28 -9.06 -8.64
C GLN A 649 -9.04 -8.92 -9.96
N TRP A 650 -8.66 -9.63 -11.03
CA TRP A 650 -9.48 -9.70 -12.25
C TRP A 650 -10.86 -10.30 -11.97
N THR A 651 -10.95 -11.31 -11.09
CA THR A 651 -12.23 -11.90 -10.69
C THR A 651 -13.09 -10.91 -9.91
N GLU A 652 -12.50 -10.15 -8.99
CA GLU A 652 -13.18 -9.12 -8.21
C GLU A 652 -13.66 -7.97 -9.10
N LEU A 653 -12.78 -7.45 -9.96
CA LEU A 653 -13.14 -6.40 -10.91
C LEU A 653 -14.27 -6.86 -11.85
N ARG A 654 -14.18 -8.08 -12.38
CA ARG A 654 -15.24 -8.64 -13.23
C ARG A 654 -16.57 -8.76 -12.48
N ALA A 655 -16.55 -9.09 -11.19
CA ALA A 655 -17.77 -9.11 -10.36
C ALA A 655 -18.30 -7.69 -10.10
N LEU A 656 -17.42 -6.70 -9.91
CA LEU A 656 -17.80 -5.30 -9.82
C LEU A 656 -18.44 -4.82 -11.14
N ASP A 657 -17.96 -5.28 -12.30
CA ASP A 657 -18.56 -4.99 -13.61
C ASP A 657 -19.99 -5.56 -13.72
N ASP A 658 -20.38 -6.57 -12.93
CA ASP A 658 -21.77 -7.05 -12.92
C ASP A 658 -22.64 -6.28 -11.92
N ALA A 659 -22.07 -5.89 -10.78
CA ALA A 659 -22.78 -5.17 -9.75
C ALA A 659 -23.04 -3.69 -10.09
N HIS A 660 -22.09 -3.04 -10.79
CA HIS A 660 -22.09 -1.61 -11.14
C HIS A 660 -22.36 -0.67 -9.95
N SER A 661 -22.11 -1.13 -8.71
CA SER A 661 -22.60 -0.48 -7.50
C SER A 661 -21.63 0.53 -6.87
N ASN A 662 -20.41 0.64 -7.41
CA ASN A 662 -19.38 1.52 -6.87
C ASN A 662 -19.27 2.83 -7.67
N SER A 663 -19.74 3.93 -7.08
CA SER A 663 -19.74 5.26 -7.69
C SER A 663 -18.36 5.91 -7.86
N THR A 664 -17.31 5.37 -7.25
CA THR A 664 -15.92 5.82 -7.50
C THR A 664 -15.26 5.07 -8.64
N LEU A 665 -15.85 3.96 -9.08
CA LEU A 665 -15.37 3.12 -10.17
C LEU A 665 -16.21 3.24 -11.43
N TYR A 666 -17.52 3.43 -11.29
CA TYR A 666 -18.46 3.52 -12.41
C TYR A 666 -19.15 4.88 -12.47
N THR A 667 -19.55 5.28 -13.67
CA THR A 667 -20.47 6.40 -13.88
C THR A 667 -21.77 6.18 -13.11
N LYS A 668 -22.50 7.26 -12.81
CA LYS A 668 -23.75 7.18 -12.04
C LYS A 668 -24.80 6.25 -12.64
N ASP A 669 -24.78 6.08 -13.95
CA ASP A 669 -25.68 5.17 -14.69
C ASP A 669 -25.16 3.73 -14.78
N GLY A 670 -23.97 3.46 -14.22
CA GLY A 670 -23.30 2.16 -14.22
C GLY A 670 -22.77 1.72 -15.59
N LYS A 671 -22.93 2.50 -16.66
CA LYS A 671 -22.61 2.04 -18.01
C LYS A 671 -21.12 2.08 -18.32
N GLN A 672 -20.37 2.90 -17.60
CA GLN A 672 -18.97 3.18 -17.91
C GLN A 672 -18.09 3.05 -16.67
N LEU A 673 -16.91 2.51 -16.87
CA LEU A 673 -15.81 2.38 -15.93
C LEU A 673 -14.93 3.63 -16.02
N TYR A 674 -14.60 4.26 -14.89
CA TYR A 674 -13.59 5.31 -14.81
C TYR A 674 -12.17 4.72 -14.76
N GLY A 675 -11.24 5.40 -15.42
CA GLY A 675 -9.83 5.11 -15.32
C GLY A 675 -8.96 6.25 -15.83
N VAL A 676 -7.66 5.98 -15.86
CA VAL A 676 -6.64 6.86 -16.43
C VAL A 676 -5.94 6.12 -17.55
N LEU A 677 -5.78 6.82 -18.67
CA LEU A 677 -5.00 6.36 -19.82
C LEU A 677 -3.66 7.11 -19.81
N GLN A 678 -2.57 6.37 -19.65
CA GLN A 678 -1.21 6.93 -19.59
C GLN A 678 -0.40 6.46 -20.80
N ALA A 679 0.39 7.35 -21.39
CA ALA A 679 1.32 6.99 -22.46
C ALA A 679 2.35 5.96 -21.98
N ASN A 680 2.73 5.03 -22.86
CA ASN A 680 3.80 4.08 -22.56
C ASN A 680 5.15 4.64 -23.02
N PRO A 681 6.17 4.70 -22.15
CA PRO A 681 7.49 5.20 -22.52
C PRO A 681 8.15 4.29 -23.56
N SER A 682 8.93 4.90 -24.48
CA SER A 682 9.70 4.14 -25.48
C SER A 682 11.08 3.78 -24.95
N GLY A 683 11.55 2.55 -25.19
CA GLY A 683 12.91 2.15 -24.80
C GLY A 683 13.09 1.90 -23.31
N GLU A 684 12.00 1.64 -22.59
CA GLU A 684 12.05 1.30 -21.17
C GLU A 684 12.84 0.01 -20.90
N GLN A 685 13.59 0.03 -19.81
CA GLN A 685 14.31 -1.11 -19.26
C GLN A 685 14.24 -1.03 -17.73
N SER A 686 14.38 -2.18 -17.05
CA SER A 686 14.60 -2.19 -15.60
C SER A 686 15.80 -1.31 -15.27
N TYR A 687 15.68 -0.49 -14.22
CA TYR A 687 16.81 0.29 -13.74
C TYR A 687 17.88 -0.68 -13.19
N PRO A 688 19.10 -0.69 -13.74
CA PRO A 688 20.13 -1.65 -13.34
C PRO A 688 20.37 -1.65 -11.83
N HIS A 689 20.41 -2.83 -11.22
CA HIS A 689 20.59 -3.08 -9.77
C HIS A 689 19.44 -2.61 -8.87
N LEU A 690 18.81 -1.47 -9.15
CA LEU A 690 17.73 -0.94 -8.33
C LEU A 690 16.43 -1.75 -8.47
N SER A 691 16.06 -2.19 -9.67
CA SER A 691 14.83 -2.96 -9.87
C SER A 691 14.81 -4.33 -9.19
N ASP A 692 15.97 -4.87 -8.81
CA ASP A 692 16.08 -6.20 -8.20
C ASP A 692 16.03 -6.14 -6.66
N LEU A 693 15.95 -4.93 -6.09
CA LEU A 693 15.94 -4.73 -4.64
C LEU A 693 14.61 -5.16 -4.02
N SER A 694 14.70 -5.84 -2.87
CA SER A 694 13.55 -6.36 -2.13
C SER A 694 13.04 -5.38 -1.07
N GLY A 695 12.55 -4.22 -1.51
CA GLY A 695 11.87 -3.24 -0.64
C GLY A 695 12.69 -2.01 -0.27
N ALA A 696 12.03 -1.07 0.41
CA ALA A 696 12.59 0.25 0.75
C ALA A 696 13.81 0.18 1.68
N GLY A 697 13.90 -0.83 2.54
CA GLY A 697 15.08 -1.06 3.37
C GLY A 697 16.32 -1.46 2.56
N ALA A 698 16.15 -2.33 1.56
CA ALA A 698 17.22 -2.71 0.64
C ALA A 698 17.64 -1.51 -0.24
N PHE A 699 16.67 -0.71 -0.69
CA PHE A 699 16.94 0.56 -1.36
C PHE A 699 17.75 1.53 -0.49
N ALA A 700 17.37 1.70 0.78
CA ALA A 700 18.07 2.59 1.70
C ALA A 700 19.52 2.16 1.98
N GLY A 701 19.82 0.85 1.86
CA GLY A 701 21.18 0.30 1.98
C GLY A 701 21.95 0.20 0.66
N SER A 702 21.39 0.63 -0.47
CA SER A 702 22.02 0.52 -1.78
C SER A 702 23.18 1.51 -1.96
N SER A 703 24.12 1.15 -2.82
CA SER A 703 25.28 2.01 -3.15
C SER A 703 24.87 3.29 -3.87
N GLU A 704 23.78 3.22 -4.63
CA GLU A 704 23.18 4.30 -5.39
C GLU A 704 22.53 5.31 -4.45
N PHE A 705 21.74 4.84 -3.48
CA PHE A 705 21.14 5.74 -2.49
C PHE A 705 22.19 6.32 -1.53
N ALA A 706 23.26 5.59 -1.22
CA ALA A 706 24.36 6.12 -0.42
C ALA A 706 25.01 7.38 -1.04
N LYS A 707 24.98 7.52 -2.38
CA LYS A 707 25.44 8.74 -3.07
C LYS A 707 24.48 9.91 -2.85
N VAL A 708 23.17 9.66 -2.79
CA VAL A 708 22.13 10.66 -2.52
C VAL A 708 22.21 11.17 -1.07
N THR A 709 22.61 10.31 -0.14
CA THR A 709 22.74 10.63 1.30
C THR A 709 24.14 11.09 1.69
N ASN A 710 25.02 11.38 0.72
CA ASN A 710 26.38 11.81 1.01
C ASN A 710 26.35 13.21 1.65
N PRO A 711 26.94 13.41 2.85
CA PRO A 711 26.88 14.70 3.52
C PRO A 711 27.85 15.74 2.96
N ASN A 712 28.57 15.45 1.87
CA ASN A 712 29.50 16.36 1.23
C ASN A 712 28.91 16.96 -0.04
N PRO A 713 29.19 18.23 -0.39
CA PRO A 713 28.74 18.82 -1.64
C PRO A 713 29.11 17.99 -2.86
N LEU A 714 28.22 17.96 -3.85
CA LEU A 714 28.40 17.25 -5.11
C LEU A 714 29.51 17.92 -5.93
N LYS A 715 30.74 17.39 -5.82
CA LYS A 715 31.93 17.87 -6.56
C LYS A 715 32.49 16.73 -7.39
N LEU A 716 31.89 16.50 -8.55
CA LEU A 716 32.34 15.48 -9.50
C LEU A 716 33.04 16.13 -10.69
N ASP A 717 34.17 15.56 -11.10
CA ASP A 717 34.88 15.95 -12.32
C ASP A 717 34.09 15.48 -13.54
N TYR A 718 33.13 16.31 -13.96
CA TYR A 718 32.23 16.02 -15.07
C TYR A 718 32.90 16.11 -16.44
N LYS A 719 34.15 16.61 -16.51
CA LYS A 719 35.01 16.56 -17.70
C LYS A 719 36.18 15.60 -17.48
N ASP A 720 36.54 14.87 -18.53
CA ASP A 720 37.77 14.07 -18.56
C ASP A 720 39.00 14.95 -18.85
N ALA A 721 40.18 14.32 -18.85
CA ALA A 721 41.46 14.99 -19.13
C ALA A 721 41.54 15.64 -20.53
N SER A 722 40.64 15.27 -21.45
CA SER A 722 40.52 15.86 -22.79
C SER A 722 39.51 17.01 -22.88
N GLY A 723 38.85 17.34 -21.76
CA GLY A 723 37.81 18.37 -21.70
C GLY A 723 36.43 17.92 -22.17
N LYS A 724 36.23 16.63 -22.47
CA LYS A 724 34.95 16.04 -22.87
C LYS A 724 34.14 15.59 -21.66
N LEU A 725 32.82 15.47 -21.81
CA LEU A 725 31.96 14.98 -20.74
C LEU A 725 32.36 13.56 -20.30
N ASN A 726 32.55 13.39 -18.99
CA ASN A 726 32.81 12.10 -18.38
C ASN A 726 31.47 11.39 -18.12
N GLN A 727 31.19 10.35 -18.91
CA GLN A 727 29.91 9.62 -18.83
C GLN A 727 29.62 9.06 -17.43
N THR A 728 30.62 8.57 -16.69
CA THR A 728 30.42 8.01 -15.34
C THR A 728 30.02 9.09 -14.34
N ALA A 729 30.70 10.25 -14.38
CA ALA A 729 30.37 11.39 -13.54
C ALA A 729 28.97 11.94 -13.87
N VAL A 730 28.67 12.11 -15.16
CA VAL A 730 27.36 12.60 -15.63
C VAL A 730 26.24 11.62 -15.22
N GLN A 731 26.44 10.31 -15.38
CA GLN A 731 25.50 9.29 -14.93
C GLN A 731 25.23 9.38 -13.43
N GLN A 732 26.27 9.65 -12.61
CA GLN A 732 26.10 9.79 -11.17
C GLN A 732 25.30 11.04 -10.80
N ILE A 733 25.54 12.18 -11.46
CA ILE A 733 24.77 13.42 -11.24
C ILE A 733 23.29 13.18 -11.57
N VAL A 734 23.01 12.59 -12.74
CA VAL A 734 21.64 12.24 -13.18
C VAL A 734 20.98 11.27 -12.19
N GLN A 735 21.69 10.23 -11.75
CA GLN A 735 21.17 9.27 -10.78
C GLN A 735 20.87 9.92 -9.43
N ILE A 736 21.69 10.85 -8.95
CA ILE A 736 21.44 11.55 -7.68
C ILE A 736 20.17 12.38 -7.77
N ARG A 737 20.01 13.18 -8.84
CA ARG A 737 18.77 13.94 -9.10
C ARG A 737 17.56 13.01 -9.16
N ASP A 738 17.62 11.99 -10.01
CA ASP A 738 16.49 11.09 -10.27
C ASP A 738 16.01 10.41 -8.98
N LEU A 739 16.94 9.95 -8.13
CA LEU A 739 16.61 9.30 -6.87
C LEU A 739 16.09 10.28 -5.80
N SER A 740 16.63 11.50 -5.73
CA SER A 740 16.09 12.53 -4.84
C SER A 740 14.67 12.94 -5.24
N ASP A 741 14.42 13.09 -6.54
CA ASP A 741 13.12 13.44 -7.10
C ASP A 741 12.10 12.32 -6.85
N MET A 742 12.49 11.07 -7.13
CA MET A 742 11.65 9.89 -6.86
C MET A 742 11.26 9.82 -5.39
N VAL A 743 12.21 9.97 -4.45
CA VAL A 743 11.92 9.92 -3.01
C VAL A 743 10.97 11.04 -2.60
N LEU A 744 11.15 12.26 -3.12
CA LEU A 744 10.25 13.39 -2.83
C LEU A 744 8.84 13.15 -3.38
N MET A 745 8.72 12.76 -4.65
CA MET A 745 7.43 12.51 -5.29
C MET A 745 6.68 11.36 -4.63
N ASP A 746 7.37 10.24 -4.35
CA ASP A 746 6.78 9.09 -3.67
C ASP A 746 6.37 9.41 -2.22
N PHE A 747 7.10 10.32 -1.56
CA PHE A 747 6.71 10.84 -0.24
C PHE A 747 5.43 11.70 -0.34
N ILE A 748 5.33 12.61 -1.31
CA ILE A 748 4.16 13.49 -1.47
C ILE A 748 2.91 12.68 -1.80
N MET A 749 3.03 11.77 -2.76
CA MET A 749 1.92 10.99 -3.29
C MET A 749 1.65 9.70 -2.51
N SER A 750 2.32 9.47 -1.38
CA SER A 750 2.17 8.26 -0.56
C SER A 750 2.26 6.98 -1.37
N GLN A 751 3.36 6.78 -2.10
CA GLN A 751 3.55 5.58 -2.91
C GLN A 751 4.05 4.41 -2.06
N ALA A 752 3.35 3.29 -2.15
CA ALA A 752 3.64 2.10 -1.37
C ALA A 752 4.55 1.11 -2.10
N ASP A 753 4.43 1.00 -3.42
CA ASP A 753 4.96 -0.11 -4.21
C ASP A 753 6.16 0.25 -5.11
N ARG A 754 6.84 1.39 -4.89
CA ARG A 754 8.02 1.74 -5.70
C ARG A 754 9.16 0.74 -5.56
N PHE A 755 9.46 0.39 -4.30
CA PHE A 755 10.72 -0.26 -3.91
C PHE A 755 10.69 -1.79 -4.03
N SER A 756 9.64 -2.36 -4.64
CA SER A 756 9.43 -3.80 -4.86
C SER A 756 9.73 -4.23 -6.30
N GLY A 757 10.44 -3.38 -7.06
CA GLY A 757 10.87 -3.63 -8.44
C GLY A 757 10.31 -2.68 -9.49
N ASN A 758 9.54 -1.66 -9.09
CA ASN A 758 8.90 -0.69 -9.98
C ASN A 758 9.76 0.56 -10.25
N MET A 759 11.08 0.37 -10.37
CA MET A 759 12.04 1.41 -10.77
C MET A 759 12.54 1.09 -12.18
N HIS A 760 12.33 2.00 -13.13
CA HIS A 760 12.69 1.78 -14.53
C HIS A 760 13.56 2.92 -15.05
N SER A 761 14.20 2.71 -16.19
CA SER A 761 14.97 3.73 -16.88
C SER A 761 14.76 3.67 -18.38
N GLU A 762 15.12 4.75 -19.05
CA GLU A 762 15.43 4.80 -20.48
C GLU A 762 16.87 5.27 -20.65
N LYS A 763 17.42 5.03 -21.84
CA LYS A 763 18.71 5.59 -22.22
C LYS A 763 18.50 6.96 -22.86
N ALA A 764 19.28 7.96 -22.44
CA ALA A 764 19.25 9.31 -23.01
C ALA A 764 20.67 9.80 -23.32
N TYR A 765 20.81 10.49 -24.46
CA TYR A 765 22.01 11.22 -24.82
C TYR A 765 22.00 12.60 -24.17
N LEU A 766 23.11 13.00 -23.55
CA LEU A 766 23.30 14.33 -22.97
C LEU A 766 24.56 14.97 -23.56
N TRP A 767 24.47 16.24 -23.93
CA TRP A 767 25.61 17.03 -24.40
C TRP A 767 25.41 18.51 -24.07
N ILE A 768 26.48 19.29 -24.13
CA ILE A 768 26.41 20.75 -24.02
C ILE A 768 26.55 21.34 -25.40
N GLU A 769 25.62 22.21 -25.78
CA GLU A 769 25.61 22.96 -27.03
C GLU A 769 25.30 24.42 -26.72
N ASN A 770 26.17 25.33 -27.18
CA ASN A 770 26.04 26.78 -26.94
C ASN A 770 25.82 27.15 -25.46
N GLY A 771 26.46 26.42 -24.55
CA GLY A 771 26.34 26.62 -23.10
C GLY A 771 25.08 26.04 -22.48
N ALA A 772 24.15 25.46 -23.25
CA ALA A 772 22.94 24.81 -22.73
C ALA A 772 23.09 23.27 -22.71
N LEU A 773 22.52 22.63 -21.69
CA LEU A 773 22.40 21.18 -21.65
C LEU A 773 21.30 20.73 -22.61
N LYS A 774 21.64 19.86 -23.54
CA LYS A 774 20.71 19.20 -24.46
C LYS A 774 20.51 17.75 -24.04
N THR A 775 19.29 17.26 -24.21
CA THR A 775 18.95 15.87 -23.90
C THR A 775 18.05 15.26 -24.98
N GLU A 776 18.37 14.04 -25.38
CA GLU A 776 17.51 13.29 -26.30
C GLU A 776 17.40 11.82 -25.90
N ALA A 777 16.16 11.33 -25.75
CA ALA A 777 15.90 9.92 -25.46
C ALA A 777 16.34 9.05 -26.64
N LYS A 778 17.07 7.97 -26.35
CA LYS A 778 17.53 7.01 -27.35
C LYS A 778 16.33 6.28 -27.95
N LYS A 779 16.23 6.25 -29.28
CA LYS A 779 15.17 5.47 -29.94
C LYS A 779 15.35 3.97 -29.64
N SER A 780 14.24 3.29 -29.35
CA SER A 780 14.21 1.85 -29.09
C SER A 780 14.32 1.00 -30.35
N ASP A 781 13.82 1.52 -31.47
CA ASP A 781 13.91 0.87 -32.78
C ASP A 781 15.35 0.94 -33.31
N PRO A 782 16.01 -0.18 -33.67
CA PRO A 782 17.40 -0.19 -34.09
C PRO A 782 17.70 0.68 -35.32
N ALA A 783 16.79 0.72 -36.30
CA ALA A 783 16.99 1.51 -37.51
C ALA A 783 16.88 3.02 -37.21
N LYS A 784 15.85 3.41 -36.45
CA LYS A 784 15.70 4.81 -36.00
C LYS A 784 16.82 5.24 -35.06
N ALA A 785 17.34 4.34 -34.23
CA ALA A 785 18.49 4.61 -33.38
C ALA A 785 19.77 4.83 -34.20
N ALA A 786 19.99 4.04 -35.26
CA ALA A 786 21.14 4.22 -36.14
C ALA A 786 21.11 5.57 -36.88
N GLU A 787 19.92 6.01 -37.33
CA GLU A 787 19.75 7.34 -37.92
C GLU A 787 19.90 8.47 -36.89
N GLN A 788 19.32 8.31 -35.69
CA GLN A 788 19.46 9.28 -34.60
C GLN A 788 20.93 9.52 -34.25
N VAL A 789 21.74 8.46 -34.13
CA VAL A 789 23.17 8.56 -33.78
C VAL A 789 23.96 9.44 -34.76
N LYS A 790 23.55 9.56 -36.02
CA LYS A 790 24.19 10.46 -36.99
C LYS A 790 23.98 11.95 -36.67
N GLN A 791 22.91 12.26 -35.92
CA GLN A 791 22.53 13.62 -35.52
C GLN A 791 23.06 13.97 -34.12
N ILE A 792 23.44 12.97 -33.32
CA ILE A 792 24.00 13.18 -31.98
C ILE A 792 25.48 13.59 -32.09
N PRO A 793 25.92 14.67 -31.41
CA PRO A 793 27.31 15.10 -31.43
C PRO A 793 28.27 14.06 -30.84
N ALA A 794 29.50 13.99 -31.35
CA ALA A 794 30.54 13.05 -30.89
C ALA A 794 30.96 13.25 -29.41
N GLY A 795 30.62 14.38 -28.80
CA GLY A 795 30.86 14.68 -27.38
C GLY A 795 29.70 14.31 -26.45
N ALA A 796 28.61 13.76 -26.97
CA ALA A 796 27.48 13.34 -26.17
C ALA A 796 27.78 12.07 -25.35
N VAL A 797 27.22 12.01 -24.15
CA VAL A 797 27.31 10.85 -23.26
C VAL A 797 25.96 10.16 -23.14
N LEU A 798 25.98 8.83 -23.01
CA LEU A 798 24.77 8.02 -22.87
C LEU A 798 24.56 7.64 -21.41
N VAL A 799 23.42 8.03 -20.83
CA VAL A 799 23.06 7.75 -19.43
C VAL A 799 21.73 7.02 -19.33
N ASN A 800 21.53 6.32 -18.23
CA ASN A 800 20.22 5.82 -17.79
C ASN A 800 19.53 6.94 -17.00
N ARG A 801 18.38 7.40 -17.50
CA ARG A 801 17.48 8.35 -16.85
C ARG A 801 16.30 7.58 -16.28
N MET A 802 15.96 7.80 -15.01
CA MET A 802 14.86 7.12 -14.34
C MET A 802 13.52 7.47 -14.99
N ILE A 803 12.62 6.50 -15.05
CA ILE A 803 11.21 6.68 -15.41
C ILE A 803 10.36 6.28 -14.22
N MET A 804 9.47 7.18 -13.82
CA MET A 804 8.51 6.95 -12.75
C MET A 804 7.18 6.48 -13.35
N LYS A 805 7.07 5.15 -13.53
CA LYS A 805 5.85 4.47 -13.97
C LYS A 805 5.23 3.63 -12.84
N ASP A 806 4.10 2.99 -13.11
CA ASP A 806 3.37 2.15 -12.14
C ASP A 806 3.07 2.96 -10.86
N ASN A 807 2.51 4.15 -11.09
CA ASN A 807 2.15 5.13 -10.08
C ASN A 807 0.73 4.90 -9.53
N ASP A 808 0.20 3.69 -9.64
CA ASP A 808 -1.17 3.35 -9.24
C ASP A 808 -1.30 3.01 -7.75
N ALA A 809 -0.21 2.84 -7.01
CA ALA A 809 -0.22 2.52 -5.57
C ALA A 809 0.04 3.70 -4.63
N GLY A 810 -0.34 4.91 -5.05
CA GLY A 810 -0.26 6.11 -4.23
C GLY A 810 -1.56 6.47 -3.49
N LEU A 811 -1.44 7.35 -2.49
CA LEU A 811 -2.49 8.00 -1.69
C LEU A 811 -3.29 7.08 -0.76
N ILE A 812 -3.56 5.85 -1.16
CA ILE A 812 -4.49 4.94 -0.45
C ILE A 812 -3.81 3.73 0.22
N SER A 813 -2.50 3.51 0.02
CA SER A 813 -1.85 2.21 0.32
C SER A 813 -0.66 2.26 1.28
N GLY A 814 -0.48 3.39 1.97
CA GLY A 814 0.69 3.64 2.82
C GLY A 814 1.74 4.49 2.11
N ASN A 815 2.87 4.80 2.76
CA ASN A 815 3.88 5.71 2.21
C ASN A 815 5.27 5.17 2.52
N SER A 816 5.84 4.38 1.61
CA SER A 816 7.09 3.66 1.84
C SER A 816 8.28 4.60 2.05
N ALA A 817 8.31 5.75 1.35
CA ALA A 817 9.36 6.74 1.53
C ALA A 817 9.33 7.36 2.94
N LYS A 818 8.13 7.70 3.43
CA LYS A 818 7.91 8.24 4.78
C LYS A 818 8.17 7.21 5.87
N THR A 819 7.67 5.98 5.71
CA THR A 819 7.86 4.86 6.66
C THR A 819 9.34 4.49 6.85
N ASN A 820 10.19 4.74 5.85
CA ASN A 820 11.62 4.41 5.89
C ASN A 820 12.53 5.63 6.10
N HIS A 821 11.93 6.80 6.38
CA HIS A 821 12.63 8.07 6.59
C HIS A 821 13.59 8.42 5.44
N LEU A 822 13.19 8.15 4.19
CA LEU A 822 14.08 8.35 3.05
C LEU A 822 14.32 9.83 2.77
N LEU A 823 13.28 10.67 2.90
CA LEU A 823 13.37 12.10 2.66
C LEU A 823 14.24 12.82 3.72
N GLU A 824 14.24 12.31 4.95
CA GLU A 824 15.08 12.81 6.04
C GLU A 824 16.56 12.47 5.84
N LYS A 825 16.89 11.56 4.92
CA LYS A 825 18.26 11.12 4.64
C LYS A 825 18.89 11.76 3.41
N ILE A 826 18.10 12.22 2.44
CA ILE A 826 18.67 12.79 1.21
C ILE A 826 19.50 14.03 1.52
N SER A 827 20.71 14.13 0.96
CA SER A 827 21.59 15.28 1.16
C SER A 827 21.72 16.13 -0.08
N HIS A 828 21.24 15.66 -1.23
CA HIS A 828 21.28 16.37 -2.51
C HIS A 828 19.88 16.51 -3.07
N MET A 829 19.55 17.69 -3.59
CA MET A 829 18.31 17.97 -4.30
C MET A 829 18.55 19.00 -5.40
N ASP A 830 17.77 18.95 -6.46
CA ASP A 830 17.76 19.98 -7.48
C ASP A 830 17.19 21.29 -6.90
N SER A 831 17.87 22.41 -7.14
CA SER A 831 17.48 23.72 -6.61
C SER A 831 16.12 24.19 -7.14
N LYS A 832 15.80 23.91 -8.40
CA LYS A 832 14.52 24.23 -9.05
C LYS A 832 13.40 23.38 -8.47
N THR A 833 13.63 22.08 -8.25
CA THR A 833 12.68 21.19 -7.58
C THR A 833 12.36 21.66 -6.17
N TYR A 834 13.38 22.03 -5.38
CA TYR A 834 13.18 22.55 -4.03
C TYR A 834 12.36 23.85 -4.03
N ASN A 835 12.67 24.80 -4.93
CA ASN A 835 11.94 26.07 -5.01
C ASN A 835 10.49 25.86 -5.45
N ARG A 836 10.25 25.01 -6.46
CA ARG A 836 8.90 24.66 -6.92
C ARG A 836 8.10 23.92 -5.85
N LEU A 837 8.73 23.13 -4.99
CA LEU A 837 8.06 22.54 -3.83
C LEU A 837 7.55 23.60 -2.84
N LEU A 838 8.33 24.66 -2.60
CA LEU A 838 7.90 25.78 -1.75
C LEU A 838 6.72 26.54 -2.38
N ASP A 839 6.73 26.71 -3.70
CA ASP A 839 5.63 27.36 -4.41
C ASP A 839 4.38 26.48 -4.44
N LEU A 840 4.53 25.17 -4.66
CA LEU A 840 3.42 24.21 -4.57
C LEU A 840 2.72 24.31 -3.23
N ARG A 841 3.48 24.37 -2.13
CA ARG A 841 2.91 24.52 -0.78
C ARG A 841 2.02 25.76 -0.64
N LYS A 842 2.39 26.87 -1.30
CA LYS A 842 1.57 28.11 -1.29
C LYS A 842 0.32 27.92 -2.15
N GLU A 843 0.46 27.38 -3.35
CA GLU A 843 -0.64 27.14 -4.28
C GLU A 843 -1.71 26.20 -3.67
N LEU A 844 -1.28 25.16 -2.93
CA LEU A 844 -2.19 24.23 -2.26
C LEU A 844 -3.04 24.84 -1.13
N GLN A 845 -2.79 26.09 -0.73
CA GLN A 845 -3.68 26.81 0.20
C GLN A 845 -4.90 27.45 -0.49
N LYS A 846 -4.87 27.57 -1.83
CA LYS A 846 -5.91 28.22 -2.61
C LYS A 846 -7.12 27.28 -2.82
N PRO A 847 -8.36 27.71 -2.51
CA PRO A 847 -9.55 26.87 -2.67
C PRO A 847 -9.76 26.37 -4.11
N GLU A 848 -9.46 27.20 -5.11
CA GLU A 848 -9.57 26.87 -6.53
C GLU A 848 -8.64 25.72 -6.93
N VAL A 849 -7.47 25.59 -6.29
CA VAL A 849 -6.55 24.46 -6.51
C VAL A 849 -7.13 23.19 -5.91
N ALA A 850 -7.70 23.24 -4.71
CA ALA A 850 -8.36 22.10 -4.10
C ALA A 850 -9.55 21.60 -4.94
N GLN A 851 -10.34 22.54 -5.48
CA GLN A 851 -11.44 22.23 -6.40
C GLN A 851 -10.91 21.59 -7.68
N TRP A 852 -9.87 22.16 -8.29
CA TRP A 852 -9.26 21.65 -9.50
C TRP A 852 -8.76 20.20 -9.35
N TYR A 853 -8.07 19.86 -8.26
CA TYR A 853 -7.66 18.46 -8.01
C TYR A 853 -8.85 17.50 -7.98
N GLN A 854 -9.98 17.92 -7.40
CA GLN A 854 -11.17 17.09 -7.28
C GLN A 854 -11.93 16.95 -8.60
N THR A 855 -12.04 18.03 -9.38
CA THR A 855 -12.82 18.05 -10.62
C THR A 855 -12.05 17.54 -11.83
N GLU A 856 -10.74 17.78 -11.87
CA GLU A 856 -9.88 17.50 -13.02
C GLU A 856 -9.09 16.21 -12.86
N LEU A 857 -8.62 15.90 -11.65
CA LEU A 857 -7.75 14.73 -11.38
C LEU A 857 -8.45 13.59 -10.63
N LEU A 858 -9.76 13.71 -10.36
CA LEU A 858 -10.57 12.72 -9.65
C LEU A 858 -10.11 12.47 -8.19
N PHE A 859 -9.43 13.42 -7.57
CA PHE A 859 -9.08 13.30 -6.15
C PHE A 859 -10.34 13.40 -5.29
N THR A 860 -10.43 12.57 -4.27
CA THR A 860 -11.37 12.82 -3.17
C THR A 860 -10.85 13.97 -2.28
N PRO A 861 -11.71 14.58 -1.45
CA PRO A 861 -11.24 15.54 -0.44
C PRO A 861 -10.15 14.96 0.48
N THR A 862 -10.21 13.66 0.77
CA THR A 862 -9.20 12.95 1.56
C THR A 862 -7.87 12.81 0.81
N ASP A 863 -7.91 12.51 -0.48
CA ASP A 863 -6.69 12.41 -1.31
C ASP A 863 -5.95 13.73 -1.36
N PHE A 864 -6.68 14.81 -1.65
CA PHE A 864 -6.12 16.17 -1.70
C PHE A 864 -5.52 16.55 -0.35
N LYS A 865 -6.24 16.28 0.74
CA LYS A 865 -5.75 16.54 2.09
C LYS A 865 -4.47 15.75 2.39
N THR A 866 -4.42 14.47 2.07
CA THR A 866 -3.23 13.62 2.27
C THR A 866 -2.02 14.16 1.50
N MET A 867 -2.20 14.45 0.22
CA MET A 867 -1.14 15.01 -0.62
C MET A 867 -0.66 16.36 -0.09
N LYS A 868 -1.57 17.27 0.26
CA LYS A 868 -1.25 18.57 0.85
C LYS A 868 -0.50 18.44 2.16
N ASP A 869 -0.96 17.61 3.08
CA ASP A 869 -0.31 17.37 4.38
C ASP A 869 1.12 16.81 4.17
N ASN A 870 1.32 15.93 3.18
CA ASN A 870 2.65 15.42 2.84
C ASN A 870 3.54 16.50 2.22
N VAL A 871 3.02 17.41 1.39
CA VAL A 871 3.78 18.58 0.89
C VAL A 871 4.21 19.47 2.06
N ASP A 872 3.28 19.81 2.96
CA ASP A 872 3.56 20.60 4.16
C ASP A 872 4.68 19.94 5.00
N GLN A 873 4.62 18.61 5.17
CA GLN A 873 5.66 17.86 5.89
C GLN A 873 6.99 17.79 5.14
N ALA A 874 6.99 17.55 3.84
CA ALA A 874 8.19 17.49 3.02
C ALA A 874 8.94 18.83 3.06
N VAL A 875 8.21 19.95 2.92
CA VAL A 875 8.78 21.30 3.05
C VAL A 875 9.37 21.50 4.44
N SER A 876 8.69 21.07 5.50
CA SER A 876 9.21 21.17 6.87
C SER A 876 10.54 20.42 7.02
N ILE A 877 10.61 19.16 6.57
CA ILE A 877 11.82 18.32 6.63
C ILE A 877 12.97 18.98 5.87
N LEU A 878 12.76 19.36 4.63
CA LEU A 878 13.83 19.86 3.76
C LEU A 878 14.29 21.26 4.18
N THR A 879 13.37 22.14 4.58
CA THR A 879 13.72 23.48 5.07
C THR A 879 14.51 23.43 6.37
N ALA A 880 14.18 22.51 7.29
CA ALA A 880 14.94 22.33 8.52
C ALA A 880 16.38 21.86 8.27
N ARG A 881 16.63 21.18 7.15
CA ARG A 881 17.92 20.61 6.77
C ARG A 881 18.72 21.45 5.77
N LYS A 882 18.08 22.41 5.10
CA LYS A 882 18.75 23.39 4.25
C LYS A 882 19.87 24.08 5.06
N ASP A 883 21.06 24.14 4.48
CA ASP A 883 22.28 24.69 5.10
C ASP A 883 22.83 23.89 6.32
N LYS A 884 22.21 22.75 6.66
CA LYS A 884 22.60 21.86 7.78
C LYS A 884 22.84 20.40 7.34
N GLY A 885 22.89 20.14 6.05
CA GLY A 885 23.08 18.79 5.49
C GLY A 885 22.23 18.46 4.26
N LEU A 886 21.44 19.41 3.76
CA LEU A 886 20.82 19.38 2.43
C LEU A 886 21.48 20.43 1.53
N PHE A 887 22.05 19.98 0.40
CA PHE A 887 22.62 20.78 -0.66
C PHE A 887 21.67 20.86 -1.85
N LEU A 888 21.55 22.05 -2.42
CA LEU A 888 20.77 22.31 -3.63
C LEU A 888 21.67 22.25 -4.87
N ASP A 889 22.41 21.14 -5.01
CA ASP A 889 23.51 20.96 -5.97
C ASP A 889 23.29 19.81 -6.96
N ALA A 890 22.12 19.16 -6.94
CA ALA A 890 21.78 18.08 -7.87
C ALA A 890 21.18 18.59 -9.20
N ASN A 891 21.30 19.89 -9.50
CA ASN A 891 20.87 20.44 -10.78
C ASN A 891 21.84 20.02 -11.89
N VAL A 892 21.36 19.22 -12.84
CA VAL A 892 22.21 18.58 -13.86
C VAL A 892 22.88 19.63 -14.75
N SER A 893 22.16 20.67 -15.18
CA SER A 893 22.72 21.74 -16.02
C SER A 893 23.85 22.47 -15.29
N ALA A 894 23.58 22.94 -14.08
CA ALA A 894 24.56 23.66 -13.26
C ALA A 894 25.77 22.79 -12.88
N ALA A 895 25.55 21.52 -12.51
CA ALA A 895 26.61 20.57 -12.18
C ALA A 895 27.53 20.25 -13.37
N LEU A 896 27.02 20.41 -14.60
CA LEU A 896 27.80 20.26 -15.84
C LEU A 896 28.36 21.61 -16.36
N GLY A 897 28.22 22.70 -15.61
CA GLY A 897 28.69 24.02 -16.01
C GLY A 897 27.95 24.60 -17.22
N ALA A 898 26.74 24.12 -17.51
CA ALA A 898 25.84 24.73 -18.48
C ALA A 898 25.12 25.93 -17.83
N GLU A 899 24.85 26.96 -18.63
CA GLU A 899 23.94 28.02 -18.24
C GLU A 899 22.54 27.43 -18.07
N ASP A 900 21.86 27.76 -16.97
CA ASP A 900 20.47 27.38 -16.72
C ASP A 900 19.53 28.27 -17.56
N LYS A 901 19.76 28.26 -18.87
CA LYS A 901 18.85 28.81 -19.87
C LYS A 901 17.85 27.70 -20.20
N PRO A 902 16.54 28.00 -20.26
CA PRO A 902 15.58 27.06 -20.83
C PRO A 902 16.13 26.56 -22.15
N GLU A 903 16.00 25.26 -22.42
CA GLU A 903 16.27 24.72 -23.74
C GLU A 903 15.55 25.64 -24.74
N PRO A 904 16.23 26.24 -25.74
CA PRO A 904 15.49 26.75 -26.87
C PRO A 904 14.84 25.49 -27.47
N GLU A 905 13.55 25.27 -27.16
CA GLU A 905 12.65 24.68 -28.13
C GLU A 905 13.01 25.38 -29.42
N ALA A 906 13.40 24.61 -30.45
CA ALA A 906 13.80 25.15 -31.74
C ALA A 906 13.00 26.43 -32.00
N GLU A 907 13.66 27.58 -31.92
CA GLU A 907 13.05 28.85 -32.23
C GLU A 907 12.70 28.72 -33.71
N THR A 908 11.49 28.21 -33.97
CA THR A 908 10.74 28.70 -35.11
C THR A 908 10.50 30.15 -34.72
N THR A 909 11.47 31.00 -35.06
CA THR A 909 11.19 32.40 -35.36
C THR A 909 9.87 32.36 -36.12
N PRO A 910 8.78 32.99 -35.61
CA PRO A 910 7.54 33.01 -36.36
C PRO A 910 7.92 33.49 -37.75
N LEU A 911 7.67 32.70 -38.77
CA LEU A 911 8.06 33.03 -40.13
C LEU A 911 6.78 32.89 -40.93
N ILE A 912 6.33 34.00 -41.51
CA ILE A 912 5.23 33.96 -42.46
C ILE A 912 5.73 33.34 -43.76
N THR A 913 4.96 32.40 -44.30
CA THR A 913 5.33 31.69 -45.54
C THR A 913 4.86 32.39 -46.81
N GLY A 914 3.89 33.30 -46.69
CA GLY A 914 3.40 34.18 -47.74
C GLY A 914 3.00 35.56 -47.19
N SER A 915 2.64 36.46 -48.09
CA SER A 915 2.33 37.85 -47.74
C SER A 915 0.97 38.02 -47.07
N VAL A 916 0.92 38.90 -46.08
CA VAL A 916 -0.30 39.20 -45.30
C VAL A 916 -0.66 40.67 -45.47
N GLY A 917 -1.91 40.96 -45.81
CA GLY A 917 -2.41 42.32 -45.96
C GLY A 917 -3.40 42.49 -47.09
N ARG A 918 -3.33 43.61 -47.82
CA ARG A 918 -4.30 43.98 -48.85
C ARG A 918 -4.42 42.94 -49.98
N TRP A 919 -5.63 42.40 -50.16
CA TRP A 919 -5.95 41.52 -51.30
C TRP A 919 -5.72 42.20 -52.65
N GLU A 920 -6.02 43.50 -52.75
CA GLU A 920 -5.88 44.30 -53.98
C GLU A 920 -4.41 44.51 -54.38
N LYS A 921 -3.47 44.18 -53.49
CA LYS A 921 -2.02 44.22 -53.72
C LYS A 921 -1.41 42.83 -53.90
N GLY A 922 -2.22 41.79 -53.96
CA GLY A 922 -1.77 40.41 -54.21
C GLY A 922 -1.35 39.64 -52.96
N ALA A 923 -1.78 40.05 -51.76
CA ALA A 923 -1.48 39.33 -50.52
C ALA A 923 -1.98 37.88 -50.56
N GLY A 924 -1.12 36.93 -50.19
CA GLY A 924 -1.47 35.50 -50.10
C GLY A 924 -2.47 35.19 -48.99
N ASN A 925 -2.41 35.93 -47.87
CA ASN A 925 -3.33 35.87 -46.74
C ASN A 925 -3.64 34.44 -46.26
N LEU A 926 -2.61 33.59 -46.20
CA LEU A 926 -2.74 32.26 -45.62
C LEU A 926 -3.13 32.38 -44.15
N GLN A 927 -4.10 31.60 -43.72
CA GLN A 927 -4.68 31.74 -42.38
C GLN A 927 -3.61 31.75 -41.27
N ALA A 928 -2.64 30.83 -41.33
CA ALA A 928 -1.55 30.75 -40.36
C ALA A 928 -0.65 32.00 -40.34
N ASP A 929 -0.40 32.60 -41.50
CA ASP A 929 0.41 33.81 -41.62
C ASP A 929 -0.36 35.03 -41.10
N VAL A 930 -1.67 35.11 -41.40
CA VAL A 930 -2.55 36.17 -40.89
C VAL A 930 -2.64 36.12 -39.37
N GLU A 931 -2.82 34.93 -38.78
CA GLU A 931 -2.84 34.77 -37.32
C GLU A 931 -1.50 35.19 -36.70
N THR A 932 -0.38 34.85 -37.35
CA THR A 932 0.97 35.24 -36.90
C THR A 932 1.12 36.76 -36.88
N VAL A 933 0.74 37.44 -37.97
CA VAL A 933 0.81 38.91 -38.07
C VAL A 933 -0.15 39.58 -37.07
N GLN A 934 -1.38 39.06 -36.90
CA GLN A 934 -2.33 39.59 -35.93
C GLN A 934 -1.80 39.51 -34.49
N ARG A 935 -1.19 38.37 -34.10
CA ARG A 935 -0.56 38.22 -32.78
C ARG A 935 0.59 39.21 -32.57
N LEU A 936 1.46 39.38 -33.58
CA LEU A 936 2.57 40.32 -33.48
C LEU A 936 2.10 41.78 -33.41
N LEU A 937 1.07 42.15 -34.17
CA LEU A 937 0.46 43.48 -34.12
C LEU A 937 -0.18 43.76 -32.74
N GLN A 938 -0.87 42.77 -32.16
CA GLN A 938 -1.45 42.89 -30.83
C GLN A 938 -0.35 43.03 -29.74
N ALA A 939 0.73 42.27 -29.85
CA ALA A 939 1.89 42.38 -28.96
C ALA A 939 2.58 43.75 -29.08
N ALA A 940 2.80 44.22 -30.32
CA ALA A 940 3.35 45.55 -30.59
C ALA A 940 2.44 46.67 -30.06
N ALA A 941 1.11 46.53 -30.20
CA ALA A 941 0.13 47.47 -29.67
C ALA A 941 0.24 47.63 -28.14
N GLN A 942 0.38 46.52 -27.42
CA GLN A 942 0.52 46.53 -25.96
C GLN A 942 1.88 47.12 -25.55
N ARG A 943 2.97 46.64 -26.15
CA ARG A 943 4.33 47.02 -25.77
C ARG A 943 4.64 48.49 -26.07
N LEU A 944 4.18 48.97 -27.22
CA LEU A 944 4.37 50.36 -27.65
C LEU A 944 3.28 51.30 -27.13
N GLN A 945 2.34 50.78 -26.32
CA GLN A 945 1.16 51.51 -25.82
C GLN A 945 0.41 52.24 -26.95
N ALA A 946 0.19 51.54 -28.05
CA ALA A 946 -0.30 52.06 -29.32
C ALA A 946 -1.57 51.30 -29.75
N PRO A 947 -2.76 51.68 -29.23
CA PRO A 947 -4.00 50.94 -29.45
C PRO A 947 -4.48 50.90 -30.91
N GLN A 948 -3.93 51.76 -31.78
CA GLN A 948 -4.16 51.75 -33.22
C GLN A 948 -3.47 50.59 -33.96
N LEU A 949 -2.47 49.93 -33.32
CA LEU A 949 -1.80 48.76 -33.88
C LEU A 949 -2.56 47.46 -33.58
N ASP A 950 -3.62 47.52 -32.78
CA ASP A 950 -4.39 46.35 -32.38
C ASP A 950 -5.35 45.94 -33.53
N PRO A 951 -5.21 44.73 -34.09
CA PRO A 951 -6.07 44.24 -35.17
C PRO A 951 -7.50 43.89 -34.73
N LYS A 952 -7.86 44.12 -33.46
CA LYS A 952 -9.19 43.88 -32.87
C LYS A 952 -9.62 42.40 -32.87
N GLY A 953 -8.64 41.50 -32.91
CA GLY A 953 -8.84 40.05 -32.85
C GLY A 953 -7.75 39.29 -33.61
N VAL A 954 -7.58 38.02 -33.24
CA VAL A 954 -6.77 37.03 -33.97
C VAL A 954 -7.74 35.98 -34.52
N ASP A 955 -8.21 36.20 -35.74
CA ASP A 955 -9.22 35.35 -36.39
C ASP A 955 -8.72 34.67 -37.67
N GLY A 956 -7.46 34.95 -38.04
CA GLY A 956 -6.82 34.42 -39.25
C GLY A 956 -7.43 34.93 -40.55
N LYS A 957 -8.23 36.01 -40.51
CA LYS A 957 -8.98 36.51 -41.65
C LYS A 957 -8.59 37.94 -42.00
N ILE A 958 -8.55 38.21 -43.31
CA ILE A 958 -8.46 39.55 -43.88
C ILE A 958 -9.72 39.79 -44.72
N ALA A 959 -10.48 40.85 -44.40
CA ALA A 959 -11.63 41.23 -45.21
C ALA A 959 -11.19 41.59 -46.64
N GLN A 960 -11.92 41.12 -47.66
CA GLN A 960 -11.59 41.37 -49.07
C GLN A 960 -11.59 42.86 -49.46
N VAL A 961 -12.39 43.67 -48.75
CA VAL A 961 -12.35 45.13 -48.87
C VAL A 961 -11.45 45.65 -47.75
N SER A 962 -10.26 46.14 -48.12
CA SER A 962 -9.23 46.62 -47.19
C SER A 962 -9.75 47.60 -46.12
N ALA A 963 -10.61 48.55 -46.50
CA ALA A 963 -11.23 49.51 -45.58
C ALA A 963 -12.11 48.90 -44.46
N LYS A 964 -12.46 47.61 -44.59
CA LYS A 964 -13.24 46.85 -43.59
C LYS A 964 -12.38 45.87 -42.78
N SER A 965 -11.07 45.78 -43.03
CA SER A 965 -10.17 44.90 -42.29
C SER A 965 -9.44 45.68 -41.19
N ASN A 966 -9.73 45.33 -39.94
CA ASN A 966 -9.01 45.86 -38.78
C ASN A 966 -7.53 45.47 -38.81
N THR A 967 -7.21 44.27 -39.31
CA THR A 967 -5.83 43.81 -39.49
C THR A 967 -5.07 44.67 -40.51
N VAL A 968 -5.66 44.98 -41.67
CA VAL A 968 -5.01 45.85 -42.67
C VAL A 968 -4.82 47.27 -42.13
N ALA A 969 -5.81 47.81 -41.42
CA ALA A 969 -5.69 49.11 -40.75
C ALA A 969 -4.55 49.11 -39.71
N ALA A 970 -4.40 48.02 -38.94
CA ALA A 970 -3.32 47.86 -37.98
C ALA A 970 -1.94 47.73 -38.64
N ILE A 971 -1.83 47.02 -39.78
CA ILE A 971 -0.59 46.94 -40.58
C ILE A 971 -0.19 48.33 -41.06
N GLU A 972 -1.11 49.11 -41.60
CA GLU A 972 -0.83 50.47 -42.10
C GLU A 972 -0.46 51.43 -40.98
N ALA A 973 -1.14 51.33 -39.84
CA ALA A 973 -0.80 52.08 -38.65
C ALA A 973 0.61 51.73 -38.14
N PHE A 974 0.99 50.44 -38.24
CA PHE A 974 2.33 49.98 -37.88
C PHE A 974 3.39 50.51 -38.84
N GLN A 975 3.19 50.37 -40.15
CA GLN A 975 4.11 50.88 -41.18
C GLN A 975 4.33 52.39 -41.05
N SER A 976 3.24 53.14 -40.85
CA SER A 976 3.27 54.58 -40.60
C SER A 976 4.10 54.93 -39.37
N ARG A 977 3.87 54.23 -38.24
CA ARG A 977 4.60 54.45 -36.99
C ARG A 977 6.08 54.10 -37.11
N SER A 978 6.40 53.08 -37.88
CA SER A 978 7.77 52.57 -38.06
C SER A 978 8.54 53.31 -39.16
N ASN A 979 7.96 54.36 -39.76
CA ASN A 979 8.54 55.12 -40.87
C ASN A 979 8.91 54.23 -42.09
N ILE A 980 8.03 53.27 -42.39
CA ILE A 980 8.12 52.35 -43.53
C ILE A 980 7.02 52.69 -44.53
N SER A 981 7.23 52.39 -45.82
CA SER A 981 6.21 52.58 -46.86
C SER A 981 4.88 51.96 -46.45
N ILE A 982 3.79 52.74 -46.54
CA ILE A 982 2.43 52.30 -46.17
C ILE A 982 1.78 51.67 -47.41
N ASP A 983 2.03 50.38 -47.59
CA ASP A 983 1.41 49.58 -48.66
C ASP A 983 0.35 48.61 -48.14
N GLY A 984 0.19 48.50 -46.82
CA GLY A 984 -0.76 47.61 -46.17
C GLY A 984 -0.41 46.13 -46.37
N LEU A 985 0.86 45.81 -46.63
CA LEU A 985 1.38 44.46 -46.82
C LEU A 985 2.53 44.16 -45.86
N ILE A 986 2.59 42.91 -45.42
CA ILE A 986 3.76 42.34 -44.75
C ILE A 986 4.20 41.13 -45.56
N GLU A 987 5.27 41.30 -46.32
CA GLU A 987 5.95 40.23 -47.06
C GLU A 987 6.93 39.49 -46.14
N PRO A 988 7.17 38.18 -46.34
CA PRO A 988 8.23 37.44 -45.67
C PRO A 988 9.58 38.18 -45.79
N ASP A 989 10.33 38.25 -44.69
CA ASP A 989 11.65 38.92 -44.62
C ASP A 989 11.69 40.42 -44.98
N SER A 990 10.53 41.05 -45.20
CA SER A 990 10.46 42.48 -45.51
C SER A 990 10.91 43.36 -44.35
N GLN A 991 11.23 44.62 -44.66
CA GLN A 991 11.54 45.62 -43.64
C GLN A 991 10.38 45.79 -42.64
N THR A 992 9.12 45.69 -43.10
CA THR A 992 7.94 45.71 -42.22
C THR A 992 7.89 44.49 -41.31
N TRP A 993 8.19 43.29 -41.85
CA TRP A 993 8.24 42.06 -41.07
C TRP A 993 9.31 42.12 -39.96
N GLN A 994 10.53 42.53 -40.31
CA GLN A 994 11.64 42.67 -39.36
C GLN A 994 11.35 43.72 -38.27
N ALA A 995 10.80 44.87 -38.66
CA ALA A 995 10.41 45.91 -37.70
C ALA A 995 9.29 45.43 -36.77
N LEU A 996 8.32 44.67 -37.28
CA LEU A 996 7.20 44.15 -36.49
C LEU A 996 7.68 43.12 -35.46
N MET A 997 8.61 42.25 -35.86
CA MET A 997 9.28 41.31 -34.95
C MET A 997 9.98 42.03 -33.80
N GLN A 998 10.76 43.07 -34.10
CA GLN A 998 11.43 43.88 -33.08
C GLN A 998 10.44 44.61 -32.17
N ALA A 999 9.37 45.18 -32.75
CA ALA A 999 8.33 45.90 -32.01
C ALA A 999 7.51 44.99 -31.09
N ALA A 1000 7.36 43.71 -31.45
CA ALA A 1000 6.70 42.69 -30.63
C ALA A 1000 7.63 42.04 -29.59
N GLY A 1001 8.95 42.27 -29.66
CA GLY A 1001 9.94 41.76 -28.71
C GLY A 1001 10.63 40.46 -29.12
N GLY A 1002 10.57 40.08 -30.40
CA GLY A 1002 11.41 39.01 -30.96
C GLY A 1002 12.79 39.55 -31.37
N THR A 1003 13.86 38.91 -30.88
CA THR A 1003 15.22 39.03 -31.41
C THR A 1003 15.61 37.77 -32.13
#